data_AF-A0A1N6NBY4-F1
#
_entry.id   AF-A0A1N6NBY4-F1
#
_cell.length_a   1.000
_cell.length_b   1.000
_cell.length_c   1.000
_cell.angle_alpha   90.00
_cell.angle_beta   90.00
_cell.angle_gamma   90.00
#
_symmetry.space_group_name_H-M   'P 1'
#
loop_
_entity.id
_entity.type
_entity.pdbx_description
1 polymer ?
#
loop_
_entity_poly.entity_id
_entity_poly.type
_entity_poly.pdbx_seq_one_letter_code
_entity_poly.pdbx_strand_id
1 'polypeptide(L)'
;MKSLSVQWRITLFTGLCLLLLAASLSGLALYQGSVMQDKVNQSNSQSARANAEQLMQALGQAQAVKVSSYLDESFYRAKLLAQDILFQRKNAEENFLSSEALRTSVNQLLRESLAAAPNLVGVYAVFEPDQLDSGDAIFVNSTYLGANDKGRFSVYWTRKGNEIESQIINEANLADASTDANGMVRNQRYRCSMDKKSTCLLDPYLAERQGQTMLLTSVTVPMVSEGKVIGVVGVDLALAPMQQVVDQIDQALYQGAGDVLLVSQAGNVVGQSGFQVEPGQPVGAKLGEIGGEIAGWLTSGQSQTRWSGADWLQTFIPIPIAGASLKWGVFIQLPRSQVLADAEALDAQLRQQASDSSMQQLLIAVVITLLALGAVTLLARQVVAPIRDVVARLRDIASGEGDLTQRLRVARHDEIGALAHWFNLFLDKLQGTISDVAVTVQGARGTAEQAASGAVRTRDGMQSQLREVELVATAFEELSASAIEVVSHAGRAVAAADEAGSKAREGRQVVIDSQQAMAVLMQTIEEAKPMVERLSAESGNISTILGVIQSIAEQTNLLALNAAIEAARAGEQGRGFAVVADEVRNLAGRTQSSVVQIRELIDKLQGGTGAVVDAITQSHTQAGHTRQQVEASVETLERIGTAVETILQMNEQIAHAAEQQTDVIHSLNGNVTNIRDVSHSINQEASTSAEVGREMFTLADKQQALMGQFKV
;
A
#
# COMPACT_ATOMS: atom_id res chain seq x y z
N MET A 1 -98.39 4.04 -17.02
CA MET A 1 -97.05 4.54 -16.63
C MET A 1 -97.15 6.04 -16.33
N LYS A 2 -98.07 6.47 -15.45
CA LYS A 2 -97.83 6.89 -14.04
C LYS A 2 -96.54 7.69 -13.84
N SER A 3 -96.70 9.01 -13.81
CA SER A 3 -95.70 10.05 -13.59
C SER A 3 -95.19 10.07 -12.14
N LEU A 4 -93.91 9.79 -11.95
CA LEU A 4 -93.18 10.06 -10.70
C LEU A 4 -93.10 11.58 -10.44
N SER A 5 -93.30 12.00 -9.19
CA SER A 5 -93.26 13.41 -8.79
C SER A 5 -91.85 14.02 -8.98
N VAL A 6 -91.78 15.33 -9.20
CA VAL A 6 -90.53 16.09 -9.39
C VAL A 6 -89.57 15.90 -8.21
N GLN A 7 -90.09 15.74 -6.99
CA GLN A 7 -89.31 15.43 -5.79
C GLN A 7 -88.58 14.09 -5.90
N TRP A 8 -89.27 13.05 -6.38
CA TRP A 8 -88.69 11.72 -6.55
C TRP A 8 -87.70 11.67 -7.72
N ARG A 9 -87.91 12.50 -8.76
CA ARG A 9 -86.96 12.64 -9.88
C ARG A 9 -85.66 13.31 -9.44
N ILE A 10 -85.73 14.37 -8.64
CA ILE A 10 -84.55 15.08 -8.15
C ILE A 10 -83.76 14.21 -7.18
N THR A 11 -84.39 13.57 -6.19
CA THR A 11 -83.69 12.72 -5.21
C THR A 11 -83.07 11.47 -5.84
N LEU A 12 -83.74 10.87 -6.82
CA LEU A 12 -83.19 9.69 -7.51
C LEU A 12 -82.00 10.06 -8.41
N PHE A 13 -82.09 11.14 -9.19
CA PHE A 13 -80.99 11.57 -10.06
C PHE A 13 -79.79 12.12 -9.27
N THR A 14 -80.00 12.95 -8.25
CA THR A 14 -78.91 13.50 -7.43
C THR A 14 -78.27 12.44 -6.52
N GLY A 15 -79.06 11.52 -5.95
CA GLY A 15 -78.53 10.40 -5.17
C GLY A 15 -77.70 9.43 -6.03
N LEU A 16 -78.14 9.13 -7.25
CA LEU A 16 -77.39 8.28 -8.17
C LEU A 16 -76.10 8.97 -8.65
N CYS A 17 -76.15 10.27 -8.95
CA CYS A 17 -74.96 11.05 -9.32
C CYS A 17 -73.94 11.15 -8.17
N LEU A 18 -74.38 11.34 -6.92
CA LEU A 18 -73.50 11.40 -5.74
C LEU A 18 -72.80 10.06 -5.46
N LEU A 19 -73.53 8.94 -5.58
CA LEU A 19 -72.96 7.60 -5.43
C LEU A 19 -71.94 7.30 -6.54
N LEU A 20 -72.25 7.68 -7.79
CA LEU A 20 -71.33 7.53 -8.92
C LEU A 20 -70.06 8.39 -8.75
N LEU A 21 -70.19 9.62 -8.25
CA LEU A 21 -69.04 10.51 -8.00
C LEU A 21 -68.16 9.98 -6.85
N ALA A 22 -68.75 9.53 -5.75
CA ALA A 22 -68.02 8.96 -4.62
C ALA A 22 -67.30 7.66 -4.99
N ALA A 23 -67.96 6.77 -5.73
CA ALA A 23 -67.36 5.53 -6.23
C ALA A 23 -66.24 5.83 -7.25
N SER A 24 -66.44 6.79 -8.15
CA SER A 24 -65.44 7.23 -9.13
C SER A 24 -64.19 7.80 -8.46
N LEU A 25 -64.34 8.71 -7.50
CA LEU A 25 -63.21 9.35 -6.81
C LEU A 25 -62.45 8.37 -5.92
N SER A 26 -63.16 7.51 -5.19
CA SER A 26 -62.53 6.48 -4.34
C SER A 26 -61.81 5.44 -5.19
N GLY A 27 -62.40 5.02 -6.32
CA GLY A 27 -61.75 4.13 -7.28
C GLY A 27 -60.50 4.75 -7.91
N LEU A 28 -60.55 6.04 -8.27
CA LEU A 28 -59.39 6.77 -8.81
C LEU A 28 -58.26 6.90 -7.77
N ALA A 29 -58.59 7.19 -6.51
CA ALA A 29 -57.61 7.31 -5.43
C ALA A 29 -56.92 5.98 -5.12
N LEU A 30 -57.69 4.88 -5.01
CA LEU A 30 -57.14 3.53 -4.82
C LEU A 30 -56.26 3.10 -6.00
N TYR A 31 -56.70 3.39 -7.22
CA TYR A 31 -55.92 3.09 -8.44
C TYR A 31 -54.63 3.91 -8.53
N GLN A 32 -54.67 5.21 -8.23
CA GLN A 32 -53.46 6.04 -8.22
C GLN A 32 -52.51 5.63 -7.09
N GLY A 33 -53.04 5.26 -5.92
CA GLY A 33 -52.26 4.73 -4.80
C GLY A 33 -51.52 3.43 -5.18
N SER A 34 -52.20 2.47 -5.80
CA SER A 34 -51.58 1.22 -6.24
C SER A 34 -50.53 1.45 -7.33
N VAL A 35 -50.84 2.29 -8.32
CA VAL A 35 -49.90 2.61 -9.42
C VAL A 35 -48.66 3.35 -8.90
N MET A 36 -48.83 4.27 -7.94
CA MET A 36 -47.70 4.98 -7.32
C MET A 36 -46.83 4.02 -6.51
N GLN A 37 -47.43 3.12 -5.76
CA GLN A 37 -46.73 2.11 -4.96
C GLN A 37 -45.90 1.17 -5.84
N ASP A 38 -46.49 0.65 -6.92
CA ASP A 38 -45.78 -0.20 -7.87
C ASP A 38 -44.58 0.53 -8.49
N LYS A 39 -44.73 1.82 -8.85
CA LYS A 39 -43.63 2.64 -9.38
C LYS A 39 -42.52 2.89 -8.36
N VAL A 40 -42.86 3.21 -7.11
CA VAL A 40 -41.88 3.43 -6.05
C VAL A 40 -41.12 2.14 -5.75
N ASN A 41 -41.81 1.01 -5.67
CA ASN A 41 -41.21 -0.30 -5.45
C ASN A 41 -40.27 -0.72 -6.60
N GLN A 42 -40.72 -0.52 -7.84
CA GLN A 42 -39.90 -0.80 -9.01
C GLN A 42 -38.66 0.11 -9.05
N SER A 43 -38.82 1.40 -8.79
CA SER A 43 -37.71 2.36 -8.78
C SER A 43 -36.71 2.09 -7.64
N ASN A 44 -37.20 1.76 -6.45
CA ASN A 44 -36.36 1.48 -5.29
C ASN A 44 -35.59 0.17 -5.46
N SER A 45 -36.25 -0.90 -5.91
CA SER A 45 -35.57 -2.17 -6.20
C SER A 45 -34.56 -2.04 -7.35
N GLN A 46 -34.87 -1.29 -8.42
CA GLN A 46 -33.91 -1.01 -9.49
C GLN A 46 -32.70 -0.21 -8.99
N SER A 47 -32.91 0.80 -8.13
CA SER A 47 -31.84 1.62 -7.57
C SER A 47 -30.95 0.79 -6.62
N ALA A 48 -31.54 -0.06 -5.77
CA ALA A 48 -30.79 -0.97 -4.91
C ALA A 48 -29.94 -1.95 -5.72
N ARG A 49 -30.48 -2.52 -6.81
CA ARG A 49 -29.72 -3.38 -7.73
C ARG A 49 -28.55 -2.64 -8.37
N ALA A 50 -28.80 -1.46 -8.95
CA ALA A 50 -27.76 -0.68 -9.60
C ALA A 50 -26.64 -0.27 -8.64
N ASN A 51 -26.98 0.15 -7.42
CA ASN A 51 -26.01 0.50 -6.38
C ASN A 51 -25.17 -0.71 -5.96
N ALA A 52 -25.79 -1.88 -5.82
CA ALA A 52 -25.07 -3.10 -5.47
C ALA A 52 -24.14 -3.58 -6.59
N GLU A 53 -24.57 -3.49 -7.85
CA GLU A 53 -23.72 -3.76 -9.02
C GLU A 53 -22.49 -2.84 -9.03
N GLN A 54 -22.70 -1.53 -8.83
CA GLN A 54 -21.61 -0.55 -8.77
C GLN A 54 -20.68 -0.80 -7.57
N LEU A 55 -21.22 -1.11 -6.40
CA LEU A 55 -20.45 -1.41 -5.19
C LEU A 55 -19.57 -2.65 -5.39
N MET A 56 -20.13 -3.75 -5.91
CA MET A 56 -19.37 -4.97 -6.18
C MET A 56 -18.26 -4.74 -7.22
N GLN A 57 -18.54 -3.97 -8.27
CA GLN A 57 -17.52 -3.60 -9.25
C GLN A 57 -16.41 -2.77 -8.62
N ALA A 58 -16.75 -1.73 -7.86
CA ALA A 58 -15.79 -0.83 -7.22
C ALA A 58 -14.92 -1.58 -6.20
N LEU A 59 -15.52 -2.39 -5.33
CA LEU A 59 -14.79 -3.20 -4.35
C LEU A 59 -13.90 -4.25 -5.02
N GLY A 60 -14.44 -4.97 -6.01
CA GLY A 60 -13.68 -5.96 -6.76
C GLY A 60 -12.49 -5.35 -7.49
N GLN A 61 -12.65 -4.17 -8.11
CA GLN A 61 -11.55 -3.43 -8.77
C GLN A 61 -10.51 -2.94 -7.76
N ALA A 62 -10.93 -2.34 -6.65
CA ALA A 62 -10.03 -1.84 -5.62
C ALA A 62 -9.13 -2.97 -5.06
N GLN A 63 -9.68 -4.16 -4.91
CA GLN A 63 -8.97 -5.30 -4.34
C GLN A 63 -8.16 -6.07 -5.38
N ALA A 64 -8.62 -6.11 -6.64
CA ALA A 64 -7.82 -6.57 -7.78
C ALA A 64 -6.50 -5.80 -7.92
N VAL A 65 -6.51 -4.48 -7.67
CA VAL A 65 -5.28 -3.66 -7.67
C VAL A 65 -4.29 -4.10 -6.58
N LYS A 66 -4.77 -4.48 -5.39
CA LYS A 66 -3.88 -4.97 -4.32
C LYS A 66 -3.21 -6.30 -4.68
N VAL A 67 -3.99 -7.23 -5.25
CA VAL A 67 -3.45 -8.51 -5.74
C VAL A 67 -2.44 -8.28 -6.86
N SER A 68 -2.79 -7.42 -7.82
CA SER A 68 -1.91 -7.02 -8.92
C SER A 68 -0.60 -6.43 -8.39
N SER A 69 -0.65 -5.48 -7.46
CA SER A 69 0.53 -4.86 -6.85
C SER A 69 1.46 -5.87 -6.15
N TYR A 70 0.90 -6.87 -5.45
CA TYR A 70 1.69 -7.89 -4.77
C TYR A 70 2.45 -8.79 -5.76
N LEU A 71 1.79 -9.16 -6.86
CA LEU A 71 2.38 -10.00 -7.90
C LEU A 71 3.39 -9.19 -8.75
N ASP A 72 3.06 -7.96 -9.08
CA ASP A 72 3.90 -7.05 -9.88
C ASP A 72 5.22 -6.75 -9.18
N GLU A 73 5.21 -6.52 -7.86
CA GLU A 73 6.44 -6.31 -7.09
C GLU A 73 7.41 -7.49 -7.27
N SER A 74 6.90 -8.72 -7.17
CA SER A 74 7.73 -9.93 -7.33
C SER A 74 8.19 -10.12 -8.77
N PHE A 75 7.37 -9.74 -9.74
CA PHE A 75 7.75 -9.69 -11.15
C PHE A 75 8.93 -8.74 -11.39
N TYR A 76 8.85 -7.51 -10.89
CA TYR A 76 9.93 -6.54 -11.06
C TYR A 76 11.22 -6.99 -10.38
N ARG A 77 11.13 -7.56 -9.17
CA ARG A 77 12.29 -8.13 -8.46
C ARG A 77 12.96 -9.25 -9.25
N ALA A 78 12.20 -10.21 -9.76
CA ALA A 78 12.74 -11.30 -10.56
C ALA A 78 13.41 -10.78 -11.84
N LYS A 79 12.83 -9.75 -12.47
CA LYS A 79 13.38 -9.14 -13.68
C LYS A 79 14.68 -8.38 -13.43
N LEU A 80 14.74 -7.56 -12.38
CA LEU A 80 15.96 -6.86 -11.97
C LEU A 80 17.07 -7.85 -11.63
N LEU A 81 16.75 -8.89 -10.86
CA LEU A 81 17.70 -9.93 -10.53
C LEU A 81 18.26 -10.65 -11.78
N ALA A 82 17.41 -10.96 -12.76
CA ALA A 82 17.87 -11.49 -14.04
C ALA A 82 18.80 -10.53 -14.80
N GLN A 83 18.52 -9.23 -14.77
CA GLN A 83 19.36 -8.20 -15.39
C GLN A 83 20.71 -8.05 -14.68
N ASP A 84 20.73 -8.06 -13.35
CA ASP A 84 21.95 -7.97 -12.56
C ASP A 84 22.84 -9.20 -12.78
N ILE A 85 22.25 -10.39 -12.84
CA ILE A 85 22.99 -11.63 -13.14
C ILE A 85 23.59 -11.58 -14.56
N LEU A 86 22.83 -11.12 -15.55
CA LEU A 86 23.33 -10.93 -16.91
C LEU A 86 24.46 -9.90 -16.98
N PHE A 87 24.34 -8.81 -16.20
CA PHE A 87 25.39 -7.80 -16.07
C PHE A 87 26.65 -8.40 -15.44
N GLN A 88 26.54 -9.15 -14.35
CA GLN A 88 27.68 -9.82 -13.69
C GLN A 88 28.38 -10.79 -14.64
N ARG A 89 27.62 -11.57 -15.41
CA ARG A 89 28.17 -12.44 -16.46
C ARG A 89 28.96 -11.63 -17.49
N LYS A 90 28.36 -10.58 -18.05
CA LYS A 90 29.02 -9.74 -19.06
C LYS A 90 30.27 -9.05 -18.51
N ASN A 91 30.20 -8.55 -17.28
CA ASN A 91 31.31 -7.92 -16.58
C ASN A 91 32.48 -8.90 -16.37
N ALA A 92 32.18 -10.16 -16.01
CA ALA A 92 33.18 -11.20 -15.88
C ALA A 92 33.85 -11.56 -17.21
N GLU A 93 33.09 -11.59 -18.31
CA GLU A 93 33.59 -11.83 -19.66
C GLU A 93 34.50 -10.68 -20.14
N GLU A 94 34.10 -9.42 -19.95
CA GLU A 94 34.85 -8.23 -20.38
C GLU A 94 36.10 -7.95 -19.53
N ASN A 95 36.07 -8.31 -18.24
CA ASN A 95 37.17 -8.04 -17.29
C ASN A 95 37.95 -9.29 -16.88
N PHE A 96 37.77 -10.42 -17.58
CA PHE A 96 38.49 -11.68 -17.34
C PHE A 96 38.44 -12.17 -15.88
N LEU A 97 37.28 -12.02 -15.22
CA LEU A 97 37.07 -12.55 -13.87
C LEU A 97 37.04 -14.08 -13.88
N SER A 98 37.52 -14.72 -12.81
CA SER A 98 37.48 -16.18 -12.71
C SER A 98 36.05 -16.71 -12.61
N SER A 99 35.80 -17.89 -13.18
CA SER A 99 34.52 -18.59 -13.09
C SER A 99 34.06 -18.80 -11.64
N GLU A 100 35.00 -19.09 -10.74
CA GLU A 100 34.71 -19.22 -9.29
C GLU A 100 34.23 -17.89 -8.68
N ALA A 101 34.85 -16.77 -9.03
CA ALA A 101 34.42 -15.45 -8.55
C ALA A 101 33.04 -15.07 -9.09
N LEU A 102 32.78 -15.32 -10.38
CA LEU A 102 31.46 -15.09 -10.98
C LEU A 102 30.37 -15.94 -10.31
N ARG A 103 30.60 -17.25 -10.16
CA ARG A 103 29.66 -18.16 -9.50
C ARG A 103 29.40 -17.76 -8.05
N THR A 104 30.44 -17.38 -7.32
CA THR A 104 30.32 -16.88 -5.94
C THR A 104 29.46 -15.62 -5.88
N SER A 105 29.74 -14.65 -6.77
CA SER A 105 29.00 -13.38 -6.85
C SER A 105 27.52 -13.60 -7.18
N VAL A 106 27.22 -14.41 -8.21
CA VAL A 106 25.83 -14.74 -8.59
C VAL A 106 25.12 -15.51 -7.47
N ASN A 107 25.78 -16.50 -6.86
CA ASN A 107 25.17 -17.28 -5.77
C ASN A 107 24.86 -16.41 -4.55
N GLN A 108 25.77 -15.50 -4.18
CA GLN A 108 25.56 -14.54 -3.09
C GLN A 108 24.45 -13.53 -3.43
N LEU A 109 24.39 -13.03 -4.66
CA LEU A 109 23.35 -12.11 -5.11
C LEU A 109 21.94 -12.72 -4.96
N LEU A 110 21.77 -14.01 -5.29
CA LEU A 110 20.49 -14.71 -5.09
C LEU A 110 20.12 -14.79 -3.61
N ARG A 111 21.09 -15.11 -2.74
CA ARG A 111 20.90 -15.19 -1.28
C ARG A 111 20.52 -13.83 -0.69
N GLU A 112 21.23 -12.77 -1.07
CA GLU A 112 20.98 -11.41 -0.59
C GLU A 112 19.64 -10.87 -1.10
N SER A 113 19.28 -11.17 -2.35
CA SER A 113 17.98 -10.83 -2.92
C SER A 113 16.82 -11.46 -2.14
N LEU A 114 16.97 -12.74 -1.75
CA LEU A 114 16.01 -13.37 -0.86
C LEU A 114 16.00 -12.71 0.51
N ALA A 115 17.18 -12.45 1.11
CA ALA A 115 17.28 -11.83 2.44
C ALA A 115 16.58 -10.47 2.52
N ALA A 116 16.73 -9.64 1.49
CA ALA A 116 16.15 -8.30 1.39
C ALA A 116 14.64 -8.28 1.12
N ALA A 117 14.02 -9.43 0.78
CA ALA A 117 12.61 -9.51 0.41
C ALA A 117 11.83 -10.46 1.35
N PRO A 118 11.15 -9.95 2.39
CA PRO A 118 10.42 -10.76 3.37
C PRO A 118 9.21 -11.51 2.78
N ASN A 119 8.62 -10.99 1.70
CA ASN A 119 7.49 -11.59 0.98
C ASN A 119 7.88 -12.77 0.08
N LEU A 120 9.18 -12.96 -0.18
CA LEU A 120 9.68 -14.08 -0.98
C LEU A 120 10.00 -15.28 -0.08
N VAL A 121 9.58 -16.46 -0.54
CA VAL A 121 9.83 -17.76 0.09
C VAL A 121 11.11 -18.39 -0.47
N GLY A 122 11.42 -18.11 -1.73
CA GLY A 122 12.66 -18.58 -2.33
C GLY A 122 13.03 -17.85 -3.60
N VAL A 123 14.29 -17.99 -3.99
CA VAL A 123 14.90 -17.38 -5.18
C VAL A 123 15.83 -18.41 -5.80
N TYR A 124 15.75 -18.64 -7.11
CA TYR A 124 16.65 -19.53 -7.83
C TYR A 124 17.17 -18.92 -9.12
N ALA A 125 18.31 -19.44 -9.57
CA ALA A 125 18.73 -19.33 -10.95
C ALA A 125 19.21 -20.67 -11.48
N VAL A 126 18.87 -20.95 -12.72
CA VAL A 126 19.27 -22.14 -13.47
C VAL A 126 19.74 -21.69 -14.85
N PHE A 127 21.03 -21.83 -15.13
CA PHE A 127 21.58 -21.55 -16.48
C PHE A 127 21.44 -22.76 -17.37
N GLU A 128 21.35 -22.64 -18.68
CA GLU A 128 21.59 -23.77 -19.58
C GLU A 128 23.05 -24.28 -19.45
N PRO A 129 23.34 -25.54 -19.83
CA PRO A 129 24.69 -26.07 -19.78
C PRO A 129 25.73 -25.14 -20.44
N ASP A 130 26.82 -24.89 -19.71
CA ASP A 130 27.95 -24.03 -20.07
C ASP A 130 27.58 -22.55 -20.35
N GLN A 131 26.37 -22.09 -20.01
CA GLN A 131 25.94 -20.73 -20.35
C GLN A 131 26.23 -19.64 -19.30
N LEU A 132 26.68 -19.99 -18.09
CA LEU A 132 27.12 -18.98 -17.13
C LEU A 132 28.56 -18.52 -17.44
N ASP A 133 29.48 -19.48 -17.58
CA ASP A 133 30.92 -19.22 -17.63
C ASP A 133 31.73 -20.25 -18.44
N SER A 134 31.07 -21.11 -19.22
CA SER A 134 31.69 -22.23 -19.97
C SER A 134 32.53 -23.21 -19.14
N GLY A 135 32.32 -23.25 -17.82
CA GLY A 135 33.15 -23.99 -16.88
C GLY A 135 32.45 -25.16 -16.17
N ASP A 136 31.29 -25.64 -16.61
CA ASP A 136 30.49 -26.58 -15.81
C ASP A 136 31.29 -27.86 -15.44
N ALA A 137 32.11 -28.38 -16.36
CA ALA A 137 32.88 -29.61 -16.17
C ALA A 137 33.84 -29.58 -14.95
N ILE A 138 34.30 -28.40 -14.51
CA ILE A 138 35.22 -28.26 -13.37
C ILE A 138 34.51 -28.01 -12.03
N PHE A 139 33.19 -27.75 -12.02
CA PHE A 139 32.41 -27.43 -10.81
C PHE A 139 31.41 -28.52 -10.43
N VAL A 140 31.60 -29.76 -10.90
CA VAL A 140 30.72 -30.89 -10.60
C VAL A 140 30.60 -31.10 -9.08
N ASN A 141 29.36 -31.03 -8.56
CA ASN A 141 29.03 -31.10 -7.13
C ASN A 141 29.64 -29.98 -6.26
N SER A 142 30.09 -28.86 -6.84
CA SER A 142 30.53 -27.68 -6.09
C SER A 142 29.33 -26.87 -5.59
N THR A 143 28.58 -27.44 -4.65
CA THR A 143 27.30 -26.90 -4.16
C THR A 143 27.43 -25.53 -3.51
N TYR A 144 28.58 -25.22 -2.89
CA TYR A 144 28.89 -23.91 -2.32
C TYR A 144 28.98 -22.80 -3.38
N LEU A 145 29.25 -23.15 -4.64
CA LEU A 145 29.23 -22.26 -5.81
C LEU A 145 27.91 -22.34 -6.60
N GLY A 146 26.89 -23.01 -6.06
CA GLY A 146 25.59 -23.17 -6.74
C GLY A 146 25.60 -24.17 -7.89
N ALA A 147 26.60 -25.05 -7.97
CA ALA A 147 26.72 -26.03 -9.06
C ALA A 147 26.09 -27.40 -8.72
N ASN A 148 25.46 -28.04 -9.70
CA ASN A 148 24.76 -29.32 -9.55
C ASN A 148 25.61 -30.57 -9.87
N ASP A 149 24.94 -31.73 -9.99
CA ASP A 149 25.54 -33.03 -10.29
C ASP A 149 26.26 -33.12 -11.64
N LYS A 150 26.07 -32.13 -12.53
CA LYS A 150 26.82 -31.94 -13.78
C LYS A 150 27.67 -30.68 -13.81
N GLY A 151 27.75 -29.99 -12.67
CA GLY A 151 28.50 -28.74 -12.53
C GLY A 151 27.81 -27.52 -13.12
N ARG A 152 26.58 -27.66 -13.62
CA ARG A 152 25.72 -26.58 -14.10
C ARG A 152 25.30 -25.69 -12.93
N PHE A 153 25.31 -24.37 -13.15
CA PHE A 153 24.80 -23.43 -12.14
C PHE A 153 23.27 -23.56 -12.01
N SER A 154 22.84 -24.12 -10.88
CA SER A 154 21.45 -24.52 -10.62
C SER A 154 21.20 -24.57 -9.11
N VAL A 155 20.92 -23.39 -8.54
CA VAL A 155 20.77 -23.20 -7.09
C VAL A 155 19.44 -22.55 -6.75
N TYR A 156 18.87 -22.97 -5.64
CA TYR A 156 17.66 -22.46 -5.04
C TYR A 156 17.92 -22.07 -3.59
N TRP A 157 17.80 -20.78 -3.28
CA TRP A 157 17.81 -20.28 -1.93
C TRP A 157 16.39 -20.22 -1.39
N THR A 158 16.22 -20.65 -0.14
CA THR A 158 14.90 -20.64 0.48
C THR A 158 14.96 -20.41 1.98
N ARG A 159 13.85 -19.89 2.53
CA ARG A 159 13.72 -19.63 3.96
C ARG A 159 13.32 -20.90 4.71
N LYS A 160 14.03 -21.16 5.81
CA LYS A 160 13.72 -22.18 6.79
C LYS A 160 13.64 -21.51 8.18
N GLY A 161 12.45 -21.00 8.52
CA GLY A 161 12.28 -20.15 9.70
C GLY A 161 12.97 -18.81 9.50
N ASN A 162 13.88 -18.44 10.42
CA ASN A 162 14.69 -17.21 10.29
C ASN A 162 15.99 -17.42 9.49
N GLU A 163 16.31 -18.65 9.09
CA GLU A 163 17.53 -18.97 8.35
C GLU A 163 17.26 -19.06 6.84
N ILE A 164 18.29 -18.78 6.04
CA ILE A 164 18.28 -18.92 4.58
C ILE A 164 19.24 -20.06 4.23
N GLU A 165 18.72 -21.12 3.63
CA GLU A 165 19.48 -22.29 3.19
C GLU A 165 19.46 -22.42 1.66
N SER A 166 20.53 -22.99 1.09
CA SER A 166 20.60 -23.33 -0.33
C SER A 166 20.27 -24.79 -0.56
N GLN A 167 19.61 -25.04 -1.69
CA GLN A 167 19.33 -26.35 -2.23
C GLN A 167 19.78 -26.36 -3.70
N ILE A 168 20.32 -27.48 -4.15
CA ILE A 168 20.82 -27.63 -5.51
C ILE A 168 19.79 -28.42 -6.33
N ILE A 169 19.46 -27.90 -7.52
CA ILE A 169 18.50 -28.55 -8.41
C ILE A 169 19.27 -29.40 -9.42
N ASN A 170 19.27 -30.71 -9.19
CA ASN A 170 19.97 -31.69 -10.02
C ASN A 170 19.28 -31.89 -11.38
N GLU A 171 20.01 -32.43 -12.35
CA GLU A 171 19.49 -32.66 -13.71
C GLU A 171 18.24 -33.54 -13.74
N ALA A 172 18.16 -34.53 -12.86
CA ALA A 172 16.97 -35.38 -12.72
C ALA A 172 15.71 -34.56 -12.36
N ASN A 173 15.85 -33.53 -11.53
CA ASN A 173 14.73 -32.65 -11.16
C ASN A 173 14.38 -31.67 -12.28
N LEU A 174 15.38 -31.16 -13.01
CA LEU A 174 15.16 -30.28 -14.16
C LEU A 174 14.49 -31.03 -15.33
N ALA A 175 14.75 -32.33 -15.46
CA ALA A 175 14.16 -33.20 -16.48
C ALA A 175 12.80 -33.81 -16.08
N ASP A 176 12.37 -33.69 -14.82
CA ASP A 176 11.13 -34.29 -14.32
C ASP A 176 9.88 -33.55 -14.86
N ALA A 177 9.40 -34.02 -16.00
CA ALA A 177 8.16 -33.55 -16.62
C ALA A 177 6.90 -34.28 -16.11
N SER A 178 7.00 -35.05 -15.02
CA SER A 178 5.81 -35.67 -14.42
C SER A 178 4.93 -34.62 -13.73
N THR A 179 3.65 -34.96 -13.61
CA THR A 179 2.64 -34.10 -12.98
C THR A 179 2.50 -34.48 -11.50
N ASP A 180 2.44 -33.49 -10.63
CA ASP A 180 2.15 -33.70 -9.22
C ASP A 180 0.66 -33.99 -8.95
N ALA A 181 0.31 -34.25 -7.69
CA ALA A 181 -1.05 -34.56 -7.26
C ALA A 181 -2.07 -33.44 -7.53
N ASN A 182 -1.60 -32.21 -7.82
CA ASN A 182 -2.43 -31.03 -8.07
C ASN A 182 -2.46 -30.64 -9.55
N GLY A 183 -1.88 -31.45 -10.45
CA GLY A 183 -1.92 -31.19 -11.88
C GLY A 183 -0.78 -30.30 -12.39
N MET A 184 0.19 -29.91 -11.56
CA MET A 184 1.32 -29.09 -11.99
C MET A 184 2.47 -29.97 -12.52
N VAL A 185 3.09 -29.57 -13.62
CA VAL A 185 4.30 -30.23 -14.11
C VAL A 185 5.49 -29.86 -13.21
N ARG A 186 6.21 -30.85 -12.68
CA ARG A 186 7.21 -30.62 -11.61
C ARG A 186 8.36 -29.69 -12.01
N ASN A 187 8.84 -29.77 -13.24
CA ASN A 187 9.90 -28.89 -13.75
C ASN A 187 9.41 -27.57 -14.35
N GLN A 188 8.12 -27.22 -14.19
CA GLN A 188 7.52 -26.04 -14.82
C GLN A 188 8.16 -24.72 -14.34
N ARG A 189 8.68 -24.67 -13.12
CA ARG A 189 9.49 -23.56 -12.55
C ARG A 189 10.73 -23.20 -13.38
N TYR A 190 11.27 -24.16 -14.12
CA TYR A 190 12.38 -23.94 -15.03
C TYR A 190 11.90 -23.90 -16.49
N ARG A 191 11.02 -24.83 -16.89
CA ARG A 191 10.57 -24.97 -18.28
C ARG A 191 9.69 -23.84 -18.80
N CYS A 192 8.86 -23.20 -17.97
CA CYS A 192 7.87 -22.25 -18.48
C CYS A 192 8.50 -21.09 -19.27
N SER A 193 9.47 -20.39 -18.66
CA SER A 193 10.15 -19.27 -19.32
C SER A 193 11.15 -19.71 -20.38
N MET A 194 11.72 -20.92 -20.25
CA MET A 194 12.53 -21.51 -21.31
C MET A 194 11.72 -21.72 -22.59
N ASP A 195 10.53 -22.30 -22.46
CA ASP A 195 9.69 -22.69 -23.60
C ASP A 195 8.96 -21.50 -24.22
N LYS A 196 8.40 -20.62 -23.38
CA LYS A 196 7.67 -19.44 -23.85
C LYS A 196 8.58 -18.28 -24.27
N LYS A 197 9.86 -18.31 -23.87
CA LYS A 197 10.81 -17.20 -24.04
C LYS A 197 10.30 -15.86 -23.48
N SER A 198 9.45 -15.93 -22.46
CA SER A 198 8.84 -14.79 -21.79
C SER A 198 8.71 -15.08 -20.29
N THR A 199 8.46 -14.04 -19.52
CA THR A 199 8.18 -14.20 -18.09
C THR A 199 6.90 -15.00 -17.89
N CYS A 200 6.92 -15.95 -16.95
CA CYS A 200 5.75 -16.69 -16.54
C CYS A 200 5.39 -16.40 -15.09
N LEU A 201 4.09 -16.36 -14.82
CA LEU A 201 3.55 -16.61 -13.49
C LEU A 201 2.94 -18.02 -13.51
N LEU A 202 3.39 -18.87 -12.58
CA LEU A 202 2.86 -20.21 -12.45
C LEU A 202 1.50 -20.21 -11.75
N ASP A 203 0.68 -21.20 -12.05
CA ASP A 203 -0.50 -21.46 -11.24
C ASP A 203 -0.11 -21.86 -9.80
N PRO A 204 -0.98 -21.58 -8.82
CA PRO A 204 -0.75 -21.97 -7.44
C PRO A 204 -0.48 -23.46 -7.30
N TYR A 205 0.52 -23.80 -6.49
CA TYR A 205 0.87 -25.18 -6.17
C TYR A 205 1.19 -25.34 -4.68
N LEU A 206 0.90 -26.53 -4.17
CA LEU A 206 1.19 -26.88 -2.78
C LEU A 206 2.63 -27.36 -2.66
N ALA A 207 3.36 -26.81 -1.70
CA ALA A 207 4.70 -27.24 -1.35
C ALA A 207 4.79 -27.57 0.13
N GLU A 208 5.34 -28.73 0.47
CA GLU A 208 5.65 -29.08 1.86
C GLU A 208 6.97 -28.42 2.29
N ARG A 209 6.93 -27.68 3.39
CA ARG A 209 8.10 -27.06 4.02
C ARG A 209 7.99 -27.20 5.52
N GLN A 210 9.03 -27.75 6.15
CA GLN A 210 9.07 -27.97 7.61
C GLN A 210 7.86 -28.75 8.16
N GLY A 211 7.26 -29.66 7.38
CA GLY A 211 6.06 -30.40 7.77
C GLY A 211 4.76 -29.58 7.72
N GLN A 212 4.79 -28.37 7.16
CA GLN A 212 3.60 -27.56 6.83
C GLN A 212 3.43 -27.46 5.32
N THR A 213 2.20 -27.66 4.85
CA THR A 213 1.83 -27.47 3.45
C THR A 213 1.50 -26.00 3.22
N MET A 214 2.24 -25.35 2.31
CA MET A 214 2.03 -23.95 1.94
C MET A 214 1.58 -23.85 0.49
N LEU A 215 0.66 -22.94 0.21
CA LEU A 215 0.30 -22.58 -1.16
C LEU A 215 1.25 -21.51 -1.69
N LEU A 216 1.94 -21.82 -2.77
CA LEU A 216 2.93 -20.96 -3.41
C LEU A 216 2.58 -20.70 -4.86
N THR A 217 3.18 -19.66 -5.43
CA THR A 217 3.31 -19.46 -6.88
C THR A 217 4.74 -19.05 -7.19
N SER A 218 5.15 -19.09 -8.45
CA SER A 218 6.48 -18.68 -8.89
C SER A 218 6.38 -17.70 -10.06
N VAL A 219 7.14 -16.61 -9.97
CA VAL A 219 7.43 -15.77 -11.13
C VAL A 219 8.77 -16.18 -11.70
N THR A 220 8.81 -16.55 -12.97
CA THR A 220 10.01 -17.06 -13.65
C THR A 220 10.33 -16.15 -14.82
N VAL A 221 11.58 -15.69 -14.92
CA VAL A 221 12.05 -14.74 -15.93
C VAL A 221 13.16 -15.40 -16.75
N PRO A 222 13.06 -15.42 -18.10
CA PRO A 222 14.13 -15.93 -18.93
C PRO A 222 15.30 -14.95 -18.95
N MET A 223 16.51 -15.46 -18.76
CA MET A 223 17.74 -14.74 -19.06
C MET A 223 18.05 -14.93 -20.55
N VAL A 224 18.10 -13.84 -21.31
CA VAL A 224 18.30 -13.86 -22.76
C VAL A 224 19.60 -13.16 -23.10
N SER A 225 20.48 -13.85 -23.84
CA SER A 225 21.69 -13.28 -24.42
C SER A 225 21.74 -13.62 -25.91
N GLU A 226 22.05 -12.63 -26.75
CA GLU A 226 22.10 -12.78 -28.22
C GLU A 226 20.85 -13.43 -28.85
N GLY A 227 19.67 -13.16 -28.27
CA GLY A 227 18.39 -13.72 -28.75
C GLY A 227 18.14 -15.18 -28.38
N LYS A 228 19.05 -15.83 -27.63
CA LYS A 228 18.89 -17.17 -27.08
C LYS A 228 18.58 -17.10 -25.58
N VAL A 229 17.63 -17.93 -25.11
CA VAL A 229 17.42 -18.11 -23.66
C VAL A 229 18.56 -18.96 -23.13
N ILE A 230 19.33 -18.40 -22.20
CA ILE A 230 20.54 -18.98 -21.62
C ILE A 230 20.32 -19.48 -20.19
N GLY A 231 19.13 -19.30 -19.64
CA GLY A 231 18.77 -19.69 -18.29
C GLY A 231 17.48 -19.03 -17.82
N VAL A 232 17.11 -19.31 -16.57
CA VAL A 232 15.93 -18.76 -15.89
C VAL A 232 16.31 -18.33 -14.50
N VAL A 233 15.79 -17.18 -14.08
CA VAL A 233 15.72 -16.76 -12.69
C VAL A 233 14.28 -16.87 -12.24
N GLY A 234 14.03 -17.31 -11.02
CA GLY A 234 12.67 -17.30 -10.49
C GLY A 234 12.61 -16.98 -9.02
N VAL A 235 11.46 -16.45 -8.62
CA VAL A 235 11.13 -16.13 -7.24
C VAL A 235 9.83 -16.85 -6.86
N ASP A 236 9.84 -17.48 -5.69
CA ASP A 236 8.69 -18.17 -5.13
C ASP A 236 7.99 -17.28 -4.11
N LEU A 237 6.68 -17.13 -4.24
CA LEU A 237 5.84 -16.30 -3.39
C LEU A 237 4.91 -17.17 -2.54
N ALA A 238 4.70 -16.76 -1.29
CA ALA A 238 3.60 -17.28 -0.49
C ALA A 238 2.28 -16.63 -0.93
N LEU A 239 1.23 -17.44 -1.05
CA LEU A 239 -0.13 -16.96 -1.35
C LEU A 239 -1.01 -16.79 -0.11
N ALA A 240 -0.50 -17.09 1.08
CA ALA A 240 -1.23 -16.84 2.33
C ALA A 240 -1.73 -15.38 2.48
N PRO A 241 -0.97 -14.33 2.10
CA PRO A 241 -1.48 -12.95 2.12
C PRO A 241 -2.68 -12.72 1.20
N MET A 242 -2.85 -13.53 0.15
CA MET A 242 -3.98 -13.40 -0.77
C MET A 242 -5.29 -13.86 -0.13
N GLN A 243 -5.25 -14.79 0.82
CA GLN A 243 -6.44 -15.16 1.62
C GLN A 243 -6.93 -13.95 2.43
N GLN A 244 -6.03 -13.15 2.99
CA GLN A 244 -6.41 -11.94 3.72
C GLN A 244 -7.10 -10.90 2.82
N VAL A 245 -6.72 -10.83 1.53
CA VAL A 245 -7.41 -9.97 0.57
C VAL A 245 -8.84 -10.47 0.36
N VAL A 246 -9.03 -11.79 0.24
CA VAL A 246 -10.35 -12.42 0.12
C VAL A 246 -11.20 -12.15 1.36
N ASP A 247 -10.65 -12.32 2.57
CA ASP A 247 -11.35 -12.05 3.83
C ASP A 247 -11.76 -10.57 3.95
N GLN A 248 -10.90 -9.64 3.50
CA GLN A 248 -11.21 -8.21 3.47
C GLN A 248 -12.34 -7.86 2.50
N ILE A 249 -12.40 -8.52 1.34
CA ILE A 249 -13.50 -8.33 0.38
C ILE A 249 -14.80 -8.79 1.03
N ASP A 250 -14.81 -10.00 1.58
CA ASP A 250 -16.00 -10.59 2.22
C ASP A 250 -16.53 -9.71 3.37
N GLN A 251 -15.66 -9.29 4.30
CA GLN A 251 -16.06 -8.40 5.40
C GLN A 251 -16.63 -7.04 4.92
N ALA A 252 -16.10 -6.49 3.82
CA ALA A 252 -16.58 -5.24 3.26
C ALA A 252 -17.93 -5.39 2.53
N LEU A 253 -18.32 -6.61 2.16
CA LEU A 253 -19.57 -6.92 1.48
C LEU A 253 -20.65 -7.31 2.49
N TYR A 254 -21.39 -6.32 2.98
CA TYR A 254 -22.54 -6.53 3.87
C TYR A 254 -22.21 -7.34 5.14
N GLN A 255 -21.06 -7.06 5.76
CA GLN A 255 -20.59 -7.70 7.02
C GLN A 255 -20.32 -9.21 6.89
N GLY A 256 -19.76 -9.66 5.76
CA GLY A 256 -19.39 -11.07 5.57
C GLY A 256 -20.49 -11.91 4.92
N ALA A 257 -21.36 -11.30 4.12
CA ALA A 257 -22.50 -11.97 3.50
C ALA A 257 -22.25 -12.35 2.03
N GLY A 258 -21.02 -12.16 1.53
CA GLY A 258 -20.66 -12.45 0.15
C GLY A 258 -19.70 -13.61 0.04
N ASP A 259 -19.86 -14.43 -0.98
CA ASP A 259 -18.87 -15.45 -1.29
C ASP A 259 -17.85 -14.88 -2.27
N VAL A 260 -16.56 -15.10 -1.99
CA VAL A 260 -15.45 -14.53 -2.74
C VAL A 260 -14.47 -15.62 -3.13
N LEU A 261 -14.03 -15.63 -4.39
CA LEU A 261 -12.94 -16.47 -4.87
C LEU A 261 -11.88 -15.60 -5.53
N LEU A 262 -10.63 -15.86 -5.19
CA LEU A 262 -9.50 -15.45 -5.99
C LEU A 262 -9.01 -16.67 -6.77
N VAL A 263 -8.95 -16.56 -8.10
CA VAL A 263 -8.59 -17.66 -8.99
C VAL A 263 -7.43 -17.30 -9.89
N SER A 264 -6.57 -18.28 -10.14
CA SER A 264 -5.47 -18.17 -11.07
C SER A 264 -5.92 -18.31 -12.53
N GLN A 265 -4.99 -18.16 -13.46
CA GLN A 265 -5.23 -18.26 -14.90
C GLN A 265 -5.81 -19.63 -15.33
N ALA A 266 -5.38 -20.74 -14.70
CA ALA A 266 -5.91 -22.07 -14.98
C ALA A 266 -7.19 -22.39 -14.19
N GLY A 267 -7.69 -21.41 -13.42
CA GLY A 267 -8.86 -21.59 -12.56
C GLY A 267 -8.54 -22.34 -11.25
N ASN A 268 -7.30 -22.32 -10.76
CA ASN A 268 -7.00 -22.84 -9.43
C ASN A 268 -7.32 -21.79 -8.37
N VAL A 269 -7.89 -22.22 -7.25
CA VAL A 269 -8.22 -21.34 -6.14
C VAL A 269 -6.93 -20.85 -5.47
N VAL A 270 -6.80 -19.54 -5.33
CA VAL A 270 -5.72 -18.88 -4.59
C VAL A 270 -6.16 -18.57 -3.17
N GLY A 271 -7.42 -18.13 -3.02
CA GLY A 271 -8.06 -17.84 -1.74
C GLY A 271 -9.58 -17.87 -1.90
N GLN A 272 -10.30 -18.14 -0.81
CA GLN A 272 -11.75 -18.34 -0.84
C GLN A 272 -12.43 -17.88 0.45
N SER A 273 -13.64 -17.32 0.34
CA SER A 273 -14.60 -17.20 1.44
C SER A 273 -15.97 -17.65 0.95
N GLY A 274 -16.72 -18.40 1.76
CA GLY A 274 -18.08 -18.85 1.45
C GLY A 274 -18.18 -20.05 0.50
N PHE A 275 -17.10 -20.47 -0.17
CA PHE A 275 -17.11 -21.60 -1.10
C PHE A 275 -16.55 -22.88 -0.49
N GLN A 276 -17.16 -24.02 -0.83
CA GLN A 276 -16.69 -25.35 -0.42
C GLN A 276 -15.59 -25.86 -1.36
N VAL A 277 -14.48 -25.12 -1.47
CA VAL A 277 -13.30 -25.45 -2.28
C VAL A 277 -12.04 -25.01 -1.54
N GLU A 278 -10.99 -25.84 -1.56
CA GLU A 278 -9.73 -25.51 -0.88
C GLU A 278 -8.76 -24.77 -1.80
N PRO A 279 -7.92 -23.86 -1.28
CA PRO A 279 -6.84 -23.25 -2.03
C PRO A 279 -5.91 -24.31 -2.67
N GLY A 280 -5.57 -24.10 -3.95
CA GLY A 280 -4.82 -25.03 -4.80
C GLY A 280 -5.69 -25.95 -5.65
N GLN A 281 -6.99 -26.09 -5.38
CA GLN A 281 -7.89 -26.93 -6.18
C GLN A 281 -8.46 -26.18 -7.39
N PRO A 282 -8.73 -26.87 -8.52
CA PRO A 282 -9.37 -26.28 -9.68
C PRO A 282 -10.87 -26.02 -9.45
N VAL A 283 -11.35 -24.81 -9.74
CA VAL A 283 -12.76 -24.42 -9.58
C VAL A 283 -13.70 -25.23 -10.47
N GLY A 284 -13.27 -25.57 -11.70
CA GLY A 284 -14.10 -26.30 -12.66
C GLY A 284 -14.50 -27.70 -12.18
N ALA A 285 -13.67 -28.37 -11.39
CA ALA A 285 -13.96 -29.72 -10.88
C ALA A 285 -14.86 -29.71 -9.63
N LYS A 286 -14.91 -28.60 -8.89
CA LYS A 286 -15.55 -28.51 -7.57
C LYS A 286 -16.82 -27.67 -7.54
N LEU A 287 -16.95 -26.68 -8.41
CA LEU A 287 -18.05 -25.73 -8.39
C LEU A 287 -19.06 -25.91 -9.55
N GLY A 288 -18.88 -26.92 -10.41
CA GLY A 288 -19.83 -27.23 -11.47
C GLY A 288 -19.95 -26.11 -12.51
N GLU A 289 -21.19 -25.67 -12.80
CA GLU A 289 -21.51 -24.70 -13.85
C GLU A 289 -20.78 -23.36 -13.65
N ILE A 290 -20.76 -22.83 -12.43
CA ILE A 290 -20.10 -21.55 -12.12
C ILE A 290 -18.58 -21.62 -12.34
N GLY A 291 -17.96 -22.79 -12.13
CA GLY A 291 -16.55 -23.00 -12.43
C GLY A 291 -16.26 -22.89 -13.92
N GLY A 292 -17.17 -23.38 -14.77
CA GLY A 292 -17.07 -23.23 -16.23
C GLY A 292 -17.24 -21.77 -16.69
N GLU A 293 -18.12 -21.02 -16.04
CA GLU A 293 -18.33 -19.60 -16.33
C GLU A 293 -17.11 -18.75 -15.93
N ILE A 294 -16.54 -19.02 -14.75
CA ILE A 294 -15.30 -18.37 -14.29
C ILE A 294 -14.16 -18.62 -15.29
N ALA A 295 -14.01 -19.85 -15.79
CA ALA A 295 -13.01 -20.16 -16.81
C ALA A 295 -13.25 -19.37 -18.12
N GLY A 296 -14.51 -19.20 -18.53
CA GLY A 296 -14.90 -18.36 -19.66
C GLY A 296 -14.53 -16.88 -19.45
N TRP A 297 -14.77 -16.34 -18.26
CA TRP A 297 -14.46 -14.94 -17.94
C TRP A 297 -12.96 -14.67 -17.77
N LEU A 298 -12.20 -15.63 -17.23
CA LEU A 298 -10.73 -15.56 -17.23
C LEU A 298 -10.19 -15.45 -18.65
N THR A 299 -10.75 -16.21 -19.58
CA THR A 299 -10.36 -16.21 -21.00
C THR A 299 -10.74 -14.90 -21.70
N SER A 300 -11.93 -14.37 -21.46
CA SER A 300 -12.35 -13.07 -22.05
C SER A 300 -11.56 -11.89 -21.46
N GLY A 301 -11.22 -12.00 -20.18
CA GLY A 301 -10.47 -11.00 -19.45
C GLY A 301 -11.16 -9.64 -19.40
N GLN A 302 -12.49 -9.62 -19.44
CA GLN A 302 -13.33 -8.46 -19.23
C GLN A 302 -14.07 -8.59 -17.90
N SER A 303 -14.28 -7.47 -17.21
CA SER A 303 -15.14 -7.44 -16.04
C SER A 303 -16.57 -7.80 -16.43
N GLN A 304 -17.20 -8.66 -15.63
CA GLN A 304 -18.60 -9.05 -15.82
C GLN A 304 -19.36 -8.78 -14.53
N THR A 305 -20.58 -8.28 -14.64
CA THR A 305 -21.50 -8.16 -13.51
C THR A 305 -22.88 -8.49 -14.00
N ARG A 306 -23.54 -9.45 -13.34
CA ARG A 306 -24.84 -9.93 -13.76
C ARG A 306 -25.62 -10.50 -12.59
N TRP A 307 -26.94 -10.53 -12.75
CA TRP A 307 -27.82 -11.33 -11.92
C TRP A 307 -27.88 -12.75 -12.49
N SER A 308 -27.54 -13.73 -11.65
CA SER A 308 -27.63 -15.15 -11.99
C SER A 308 -28.87 -15.74 -11.32
N GLY A 309 -29.82 -16.18 -12.15
CA GLY A 309 -31.11 -16.65 -11.69
C GLY A 309 -31.90 -15.60 -10.90
N ALA A 310 -32.68 -16.05 -9.92
CA ALA A 310 -33.47 -15.18 -9.05
C ALA A 310 -32.74 -14.77 -7.76
N ASP A 311 -31.53 -15.31 -7.53
CA ASP A 311 -30.98 -15.45 -6.17
C ASP A 311 -29.62 -14.81 -5.97
N TRP A 312 -28.82 -14.58 -7.02
CA TRP A 312 -27.43 -14.13 -6.87
C TRP A 312 -27.08 -12.93 -7.76
N LEU A 313 -26.39 -11.95 -7.19
CA LEU A 313 -25.64 -10.95 -7.94
C LEU A 313 -24.19 -11.42 -8.02
N GLN A 314 -23.66 -11.54 -9.23
CA GLN A 314 -22.32 -12.10 -9.49
C GLN A 314 -21.46 -11.07 -10.22
N THR A 315 -20.23 -10.90 -9.75
CA THR A 315 -19.23 -10.02 -10.35
C THR A 315 -17.92 -10.74 -10.51
N PHE A 316 -17.34 -10.66 -11.71
CA PHE A 316 -15.99 -11.11 -12.00
C PHE A 316 -15.13 -9.93 -12.42
N ILE A 317 -13.98 -9.77 -11.77
CA ILE A 317 -13.00 -8.72 -12.08
C ILE A 317 -11.68 -9.38 -12.48
N PRO A 318 -11.20 -9.20 -13.72
CA PRO A 318 -9.89 -9.68 -14.12
C PRO A 318 -8.79 -8.85 -13.43
N ILE A 319 -7.73 -9.52 -13.03
CA ILE A 319 -6.55 -8.93 -12.40
C ILE A 319 -5.43 -8.93 -13.45
N PRO A 320 -5.06 -7.76 -13.99
CA PRO A 320 -3.90 -7.66 -14.87
C PRO A 320 -2.62 -7.88 -14.06
N ILE A 321 -1.62 -8.48 -14.69
CA ILE A 321 -0.33 -8.78 -14.08
C ILE A 321 0.76 -8.27 -15.03
N ALA A 322 1.71 -7.52 -14.52
CA ALA A 322 2.79 -6.92 -15.30
C ALA A 322 3.56 -8.00 -16.07
N GLY A 323 3.74 -7.76 -17.38
CA GLY A 323 4.58 -8.59 -18.25
C GLY A 323 4.11 -10.03 -18.51
N ALA A 324 2.94 -10.43 -18.01
CA ALA A 324 2.28 -11.68 -18.37
C ALA A 324 1.06 -11.39 -19.26
N SER A 325 0.85 -12.20 -20.31
CA SER A 325 -0.40 -12.16 -21.10
C SER A 325 -1.59 -12.78 -20.36
N LEU A 326 -1.38 -13.19 -19.11
CA LEU A 326 -2.27 -14.03 -18.32
C LEU A 326 -2.97 -13.18 -17.27
N LYS A 327 -4.20 -13.56 -16.94
CA LYS A 327 -5.07 -12.81 -16.04
C LYS A 327 -5.51 -13.74 -14.92
N TRP A 328 -5.30 -13.32 -13.68
CA TRP A 328 -6.03 -13.89 -12.54
C TRP A 328 -7.40 -13.22 -12.47
N GLY A 329 -8.26 -13.69 -11.57
CA GLY A 329 -9.60 -13.12 -11.43
C GLY A 329 -10.09 -13.15 -10.00
N VAL A 330 -10.80 -12.11 -9.61
CA VAL A 330 -11.65 -12.13 -8.42
C VAL A 330 -13.08 -12.39 -8.86
N PHE A 331 -13.70 -13.40 -8.28
CA PHE A 331 -15.12 -13.68 -8.41
C PHE A 331 -15.81 -13.39 -7.08
N ILE A 332 -16.94 -12.70 -7.15
CA ILE A 332 -17.73 -12.30 -5.98
C ILE A 332 -19.18 -12.65 -6.30
N GLN A 333 -19.89 -13.28 -5.36
CA GLN A 333 -21.34 -13.41 -5.43
C GLN A 333 -22.00 -12.96 -4.13
N LEU A 334 -23.14 -12.28 -4.27
CA LEU A 334 -23.97 -11.84 -3.15
C LEU A 334 -25.38 -12.40 -3.26
N PRO A 335 -25.98 -12.87 -2.15
CA PRO A 335 -27.38 -13.25 -2.13
C PRO A 335 -28.27 -12.04 -2.40
N ARG A 336 -29.25 -12.18 -3.28
CA ARG A 336 -30.24 -11.16 -3.59
C ARG A 336 -30.99 -10.72 -2.33
N SER A 337 -31.30 -11.65 -1.43
CA SER A 337 -31.98 -11.36 -0.17
C SER A 337 -31.21 -10.35 0.67
N GLN A 338 -29.88 -10.41 0.66
CA GLN A 338 -29.03 -9.45 1.37
C GLN A 338 -28.98 -8.10 0.65
N VAL A 339 -28.82 -8.12 -0.68
CA VAL A 339 -28.75 -6.91 -1.52
C VAL A 339 -30.05 -6.09 -1.48
N LEU A 340 -31.19 -6.76 -1.43
CA LEU A 340 -32.51 -6.13 -1.45
C LEU A 340 -33.17 -6.04 -0.07
N ALA A 341 -32.51 -6.47 1.01
CA ALA A 341 -33.08 -6.50 2.36
C ALA A 341 -33.72 -5.15 2.75
N ASP A 342 -32.99 -4.05 2.55
CA ASP A 342 -33.47 -2.70 2.87
C ASP A 342 -34.63 -2.26 1.96
N ALA A 343 -34.59 -2.64 0.68
CA ALA A 343 -35.64 -2.33 -0.29
C ALA A 343 -36.93 -3.12 -0.01
N GLU A 344 -36.80 -4.39 0.40
CA GLU A 344 -37.91 -5.26 0.79
C GLU A 344 -38.50 -4.87 2.15
N ALA A 345 -37.67 -4.46 3.12
CA ALA A 345 -38.12 -3.90 4.38
C ALA A 345 -38.91 -2.60 4.19
N LEU A 346 -38.45 -1.73 3.28
CA LEU A 346 -39.17 -0.50 2.92
C LEU A 346 -40.49 -0.80 2.17
N ASP A 347 -40.52 -1.77 1.26
CA ASP A 347 -41.77 -2.22 0.60
C ASP A 347 -42.79 -2.71 1.65
N ALA A 348 -42.35 -3.52 2.62
CA ALA A 348 -43.22 -4.00 3.69
C ALA A 348 -43.82 -2.85 4.52
N GLN A 349 -43.02 -1.83 4.86
CA GLN A 349 -43.50 -0.64 5.57
C GLN A 349 -44.48 0.18 4.73
N LEU A 350 -44.18 0.41 3.45
CA LEU A 350 -45.05 1.15 2.54
C LEU A 350 -46.39 0.44 2.31
N ARG A 351 -46.41 -0.90 2.21
CA ARG A 351 -47.65 -1.68 2.08
C ARG A 351 -48.52 -1.57 3.31
N GLN A 352 -47.92 -1.63 4.49
CA GLN A 352 -48.64 -1.47 5.75
C GLN A 352 -49.27 -0.07 5.82
N GLN A 353 -48.51 0.97 5.52
CA GLN A 353 -49.01 2.36 5.54
C GLN A 353 -50.09 2.63 4.50
N ALA A 354 -49.99 2.03 3.30
CA ALA A 354 -50.99 2.16 2.25
C ALA A 354 -52.29 1.42 2.58
N SER A 355 -52.21 0.25 3.23
CA SER A 355 -53.38 -0.49 3.73
C SER A 355 -54.14 0.34 4.78
N ASP A 356 -53.41 0.90 5.75
CA ASP A 356 -54.00 1.71 6.82
C ASP A 356 -54.64 2.99 6.26
N SER A 357 -53.99 3.63 5.28
CA SER A 357 -54.51 4.81 4.58
C SER A 357 -55.76 4.50 3.73
N SER A 358 -55.78 3.35 3.05
CA SER A 358 -56.91 2.92 2.23
C SER A 358 -58.15 2.62 3.07
N MET A 359 -57.97 2.02 4.25
CA MET A 359 -59.06 1.76 5.20
C MET A 359 -59.67 3.05 5.72
N GLN A 360 -58.84 4.04 6.09
CA GLN A 360 -59.30 5.35 6.55
C GLN A 360 -60.06 6.12 5.45
N GLN A 361 -59.57 6.10 4.22
CA GLN A 361 -60.23 6.76 3.08
C GLN A 361 -61.59 6.14 2.75
N LEU A 362 -61.71 4.81 2.81
CA LEU A 362 -62.97 4.11 2.57
C LEU A 362 -64.02 4.45 3.66
N LEU A 363 -63.59 4.53 4.91
CA LEU A 363 -64.45 4.84 6.06
C LEU A 363 -64.97 6.29 5.97
N ILE A 364 -64.10 7.24 5.62
CA ILE A 364 -64.46 8.64 5.40
C ILE A 364 -65.42 8.78 4.21
N ALA A 365 -65.17 8.07 3.10
CA ALA A 365 -66.04 8.12 1.92
C ALA A 365 -67.47 7.59 2.21
N VAL A 366 -67.59 6.51 3.00
CA VAL A 366 -68.88 5.95 3.41
C VAL A 366 -69.65 6.94 4.30
N VAL A 367 -68.99 7.56 5.26
CA VAL A 367 -69.61 8.55 6.16
C VAL A 367 -70.09 9.78 5.39
N ILE A 368 -69.28 10.33 4.47
CA ILE A 368 -69.66 11.49 3.66
C ILE A 368 -70.83 11.18 2.73
N THR A 369 -70.86 9.99 2.13
CA THR A 369 -71.94 9.59 1.22
C THR A 369 -73.28 9.43 1.95
N LEU A 370 -73.27 8.88 3.17
CA LEU A 370 -74.46 8.76 4.01
C LEU A 370 -75.01 10.13 4.46
N LEU A 371 -74.11 11.07 4.81
CA LEU A 371 -74.47 12.43 5.20
C LEU A 371 -75.06 13.24 4.02
N ALA A 372 -74.49 13.10 2.81
CA ALA A 372 -74.97 13.77 1.61
C ALA A 372 -76.36 13.29 1.16
N LEU A 373 -76.64 11.97 1.26
CA LEU A 373 -77.94 11.38 0.93
C LEU A 373 -79.05 11.84 1.89
N GLY A 374 -78.69 12.08 3.17
CA GLY A 374 -79.58 12.65 4.18
C GLY A 374 -79.90 14.13 3.93
N ALA A 375 -78.93 14.94 3.51
CA ALA A 375 -79.11 16.37 3.28
C ALA A 375 -80.04 16.69 2.08
N VAL A 376 -80.00 15.88 1.00
CA VAL A 376 -80.79 16.08 -0.23
C VAL A 376 -82.30 15.82 -0.02
N THR A 377 -82.67 14.95 0.93
CA THR A 377 -84.08 14.64 1.22
C THR A 377 -84.76 15.67 2.13
N LEU A 378 -83.98 16.39 2.94
CA LEU A 378 -84.44 17.44 3.85
C LEU A 378 -84.73 18.77 3.13
N LEU A 379 -83.92 19.12 2.12
CA LEU A 379 -84.02 20.40 1.39
C LEU A 379 -85.26 20.51 0.48
N ALA A 380 -85.89 19.40 0.09
CA ALA A 380 -87.04 19.39 -0.82
C ALA A 380 -88.39 19.74 -0.15
N ARG A 381 -88.45 19.83 1.19
CA ARG A 381 -89.74 19.99 1.93
C ARG A 381 -90.00 21.37 2.52
N GLN A 382 -89.02 22.27 2.63
CA GLN A 382 -89.13 23.39 3.59
C GLN A 382 -89.07 24.82 3.03
N VAL A 383 -89.13 25.03 1.71
CA VAL A 383 -88.63 26.31 1.14
C VAL A 383 -89.63 27.49 1.08
N VAL A 384 -90.95 27.32 1.12
CA VAL A 384 -91.82 28.40 0.56
C VAL A 384 -92.45 29.41 1.53
N ALA A 385 -92.63 29.16 2.83
CA ALA A 385 -93.56 30.01 3.61
C ALA A 385 -92.99 30.99 4.66
N PRO A 386 -91.98 30.70 5.50
CA PRO A 386 -91.84 31.50 6.71
C PRO A 386 -90.58 32.37 6.81
N ILE A 387 -89.96 32.67 5.67
CA ILE A 387 -88.74 33.49 5.52
C ILE A 387 -88.85 34.91 6.14
N ARG A 388 -90.04 35.40 6.52
CA ARG A 388 -90.23 36.77 7.02
C ARG A 388 -89.97 37.02 8.51
N ASP A 389 -89.99 36.01 9.39
CA ASP A 389 -89.85 36.23 10.85
C ASP A 389 -88.40 36.13 11.37
N VAL A 390 -87.47 35.54 10.61
CA VAL A 390 -86.06 35.35 11.02
C VAL A 390 -85.17 36.56 10.72
N VAL A 391 -85.57 37.40 9.76
CA VAL A 391 -84.88 38.66 9.44
C VAL A 391 -84.85 39.62 10.65
N ALA A 392 -85.85 39.56 11.54
CA ALA A 392 -85.94 40.43 12.71
C ALA A 392 -84.95 40.05 13.83
N ARG A 393 -84.60 38.76 13.99
CA ARG A 393 -83.66 38.28 15.03
C ARG A 393 -82.20 38.21 14.56
N LEU A 394 -81.97 38.07 13.26
CA LEU A 394 -80.65 38.24 12.63
C LEU A 394 -80.08 39.66 12.84
N ARG A 395 -80.95 40.66 12.99
CA ARG A 395 -80.56 42.05 13.28
C ARG A 395 -79.97 42.22 14.69
N ASP A 396 -80.43 41.46 15.69
CA ASP A 396 -79.88 41.50 17.06
C ASP A 396 -78.51 40.82 17.17
N ILE A 397 -78.29 39.72 16.44
CA ILE A 397 -77.00 38.99 16.45
C ILE A 397 -75.94 39.70 15.60
N ALA A 398 -76.34 40.39 14.53
CA ALA A 398 -75.44 41.21 13.71
C ALA A 398 -75.05 42.56 14.35
N SER A 399 -75.64 42.93 15.50
CA SER A 399 -75.37 44.21 16.19
C SER A 399 -74.89 44.06 17.65
N GLY A 400 -74.66 42.84 18.14
CA GLY A 400 -74.25 42.55 19.53
C GLY A 400 -72.80 42.05 19.71
N GLU A 401 -72.36 41.94 20.97
CA GLU A 401 -70.98 41.66 21.44
C GLU A 401 -70.44 40.22 21.20
N GLY A 402 -70.90 39.49 20.17
CA GLY A 402 -70.30 38.19 19.80
C GLY A 402 -70.59 37.01 20.76
N ASP A 403 -71.69 37.05 21.52
CA ASP A 403 -72.11 35.95 22.40
C ASP A 403 -72.73 34.78 21.62
N LEU A 404 -71.89 33.79 21.28
CA LEU A 404 -72.29 32.59 20.53
C LEU A 404 -72.98 31.55 21.43
N THR A 405 -73.19 31.81 22.73
CA THR A 405 -73.92 30.91 23.64
C THR A 405 -75.43 31.09 23.57
N GLN A 406 -75.90 32.15 22.91
CA GLN A 406 -77.34 32.37 22.74
C GLN A 406 -77.96 31.35 21.78
N ARG A 407 -79.21 30.97 22.05
CA ARG A 407 -79.95 29.99 21.25
C ARG A 407 -81.36 30.49 20.98
N LEU A 408 -81.86 30.23 19.78
CA LEU A 408 -83.26 30.49 19.45
C LEU A 408 -84.15 29.42 20.09
N ARG A 409 -85.23 29.85 20.78
CA ARG A 409 -86.16 28.96 21.50
C ARG A 409 -87.08 28.25 20.50
N VAL A 410 -86.92 26.94 20.34
CA VAL A 410 -87.70 26.12 19.40
C VAL A 410 -89.06 25.78 20.01
N ALA A 411 -90.13 26.43 19.55
CA ALA A 411 -91.49 26.25 20.11
C ALA A 411 -92.50 25.60 19.14
N ARG A 412 -92.13 25.36 17.87
CA ARG A 412 -92.99 24.74 16.86
C ARG A 412 -92.22 23.67 16.07
N HIS A 413 -92.94 22.69 15.51
CA HIS A 413 -92.40 21.56 14.74
C HIS A 413 -92.59 21.74 13.22
N ASP A 414 -92.43 22.99 12.74
CA ASP A 414 -92.55 23.40 11.33
C ASP A 414 -91.22 23.97 10.79
N GLU A 415 -91.20 24.49 9.57
CA GLU A 415 -90.00 25.02 8.88
C GLU A 415 -89.29 26.16 9.64
N ILE A 416 -89.96 26.87 10.56
CA ILE A 416 -89.37 27.90 11.42
C ILE A 416 -88.74 27.31 12.67
N GLY A 417 -89.37 26.27 13.23
CA GLY A 417 -88.72 25.41 14.21
C GLY A 417 -87.43 24.80 13.66
N ALA A 418 -87.45 24.37 12.39
CA ALA A 418 -86.27 23.87 11.69
C ALA A 418 -85.22 24.96 11.44
N LEU A 419 -85.59 26.19 11.06
CA LEU A 419 -84.65 27.30 10.89
C LEU A 419 -83.99 27.72 12.22
N ALA A 420 -84.75 27.77 13.33
CA ALA A 420 -84.20 27.99 14.66
C ALA A 420 -83.26 26.84 15.09
N HIS A 421 -83.59 25.60 14.73
CA HIS A 421 -82.74 24.42 14.97
C HIS A 421 -81.46 24.44 14.13
N TRP A 422 -81.53 24.70 12.82
CA TRP A 422 -80.36 24.79 11.94
C TRP A 422 -79.49 26.02 12.23
N PHE A 423 -80.07 27.11 12.73
CA PHE A 423 -79.32 28.27 13.22
C PHE A 423 -78.56 27.94 14.51
N ASN A 424 -79.19 27.23 15.45
CA ASN A 424 -78.49 26.71 16.62
C ASN A 424 -77.37 25.72 16.21
N LEU A 425 -77.59 24.85 15.20
CA LEU A 425 -76.56 23.94 14.68
C LEU A 425 -75.43 24.68 13.94
N PHE A 426 -75.74 25.80 13.26
CA PHE A 426 -74.75 26.69 12.67
C PHE A 426 -73.89 27.34 13.75
N LEU A 427 -74.49 27.81 14.85
CA LEU A 427 -73.77 28.30 16.03
C LEU A 427 -72.91 27.20 16.68
N ASP A 428 -73.38 25.96 16.77
CA ASP A 428 -72.58 24.83 17.27
C ASP A 428 -71.35 24.55 16.37
N LYS A 429 -71.51 24.60 15.03
CA LYS A 429 -70.37 24.50 14.09
C LYS A 429 -69.42 25.69 14.18
N LEU A 430 -69.94 26.90 14.37
CA LEU A 430 -69.14 28.11 14.55
C LEU A 430 -68.35 28.03 15.85
N GLN A 431 -68.96 27.58 16.95
CA GLN A 431 -68.27 27.32 18.22
C GLN A 431 -67.14 26.30 18.04
N GLY A 432 -67.41 25.16 17.39
CA GLY A 432 -66.39 24.15 17.09
C GLY A 432 -65.25 24.70 16.22
N THR A 433 -65.57 25.47 15.18
CA THR A 433 -64.56 26.07 14.29
C THR A 433 -63.71 27.12 15.02
N ILE A 434 -64.31 27.98 15.85
CA ILE A 434 -63.58 28.96 16.66
C ILE A 434 -62.72 28.27 17.72
N SER A 435 -63.20 27.15 18.30
CA SER A 435 -62.42 26.32 19.22
C SER A 435 -61.22 25.66 18.52
N ASP A 436 -61.40 25.10 17.32
CA ASP A 436 -60.31 24.50 16.54
C ASP A 436 -59.28 25.55 16.09
N VAL A 437 -59.74 26.76 15.73
CA VAL A 437 -58.87 27.90 15.42
C VAL A 437 -58.08 28.32 16.66
N ALA A 438 -58.70 28.37 17.84
CA ALA A 438 -58.00 28.67 19.09
C ALA A 438 -56.91 27.62 19.41
N VAL A 439 -57.20 26.32 19.22
CA VAL A 439 -56.23 25.23 19.41
C VAL A 439 -55.07 25.33 18.41
N THR A 440 -55.35 25.60 17.14
CA THR A 440 -54.32 25.71 16.10
C THR A 440 -53.46 26.97 16.25
N VAL A 441 -54.03 28.10 16.68
CA VAL A 441 -53.28 29.32 17.05
C VAL A 441 -52.35 29.06 18.24
N GLN A 442 -52.81 28.29 19.23
CA GLN A 442 -51.97 27.89 20.37
C GLN A 442 -50.82 26.96 19.94
N GLY A 443 -51.07 26.05 19.00
CA GLY A 443 -50.02 25.24 18.36
C GLY A 443 -49.01 26.08 17.57
N ALA A 444 -49.48 27.05 16.78
CA ALA A 444 -48.63 27.96 16.02
C ALA A 444 -47.73 28.82 16.93
N ARG A 445 -48.27 29.28 18.07
CA ARG A 445 -47.51 29.99 19.10
C ARG A 445 -46.39 29.11 19.67
N GLY A 446 -46.68 27.84 19.99
CA GLY A 446 -45.69 26.88 20.48
C GLY A 446 -44.56 26.62 19.47
N THR A 447 -44.92 26.45 18.19
CA THR A 447 -43.94 26.29 17.10
C THR A 447 -43.08 27.54 16.90
N ALA A 448 -43.67 28.74 16.97
CA ALA A 448 -42.94 30.01 16.84
C ALA A 448 -41.92 30.21 17.98
N GLU A 449 -42.30 29.86 19.21
CA GLU A 449 -41.42 29.90 20.38
C GLU A 449 -40.27 28.88 20.27
N GLN A 450 -40.56 27.66 19.81
CA GLN A 450 -39.54 26.65 19.53
C GLN A 450 -38.56 27.11 18.43
N ALA A 451 -39.06 27.70 17.34
CA ALA A 451 -38.26 28.24 16.25
C ALA A 451 -37.35 29.37 16.72
N ALA A 452 -37.87 30.32 17.51
CA ALA A 452 -37.07 31.39 18.10
C ALA A 452 -35.98 30.84 19.04
N SER A 453 -36.30 29.84 19.87
CA SER A 453 -35.30 29.19 20.73
C SER A 453 -34.22 28.46 19.93
N GLY A 454 -34.61 27.80 18.82
CA GLY A 454 -33.72 27.08 17.93
C GLY A 454 -32.75 28.03 17.25
N ALA A 455 -33.26 29.15 16.74
CA ALA A 455 -32.46 30.22 16.15
C ALA A 455 -31.41 30.79 17.11
N VAL A 456 -31.76 31.03 18.38
CA VAL A 456 -30.80 31.47 19.40
C VAL A 456 -29.70 30.43 19.63
N ARG A 457 -30.06 29.14 19.78
CA ARG A 457 -29.08 28.06 19.92
C ARG A 457 -28.15 27.95 18.71
N THR A 458 -28.68 28.09 17.49
CA THR A 458 -27.88 28.11 16.26
C THR A 458 -26.89 29.26 16.27
N ARG A 459 -27.34 30.47 16.61
CA ARG A 459 -26.50 31.66 16.69
C ARG A 459 -25.34 31.46 17.68
N ASP A 460 -25.63 30.97 18.88
CA ASP A 460 -24.62 30.74 19.91
C ASP A 460 -23.63 29.63 19.47
N GLY A 461 -24.13 28.58 18.79
CA GLY A 461 -23.31 27.54 18.18
C GLY A 461 -22.38 28.08 17.09
N MET A 462 -22.88 28.94 16.19
CA MET A 462 -22.07 29.58 15.15
C MET A 462 -21.00 30.49 15.75
N GLN A 463 -21.29 31.19 16.84
CA GLN A 463 -20.30 32.01 17.53
C GLN A 463 -19.17 31.18 18.14
N SER A 464 -19.48 29.96 18.61
CA SER A 464 -18.46 29.00 19.05
C SER A 464 -17.65 28.46 17.87
N GLN A 465 -18.31 28.09 16.77
CA GLN A 465 -17.64 27.63 15.56
C GLN A 465 -16.68 28.68 14.98
N LEU A 466 -17.05 29.96 14.97
CA LEU A 466 -16.18 31.04 14.51
C LEU A 466 -14.87 31.12 15.32
N ARG A 467 -14.92 30.91 16.65
CA ARG A 467 -13.71 30.87 17.49
C ARG A 467 -12.80 29.68 17.16
N GLU A 468 -13.39 28.51 16.94
CA GLU A 468 -12.63 27.32 16.52
C GLU A 468 -11.98 27.52 15.16
N VAL A 469 -12.68 28.18 14.23
CA VAL A 469 -12.16 28.51 12.90
C VAL A 469 -10.99 29.49 12.97
N GLU A 470 -11.03 30.49 13.85
CA GLU A 470 -9.89 31.39 14.11
C GLU A 470 -8.68 30.61 14.66
N LEU A 471 -8.91 29.68 15.59
CA LEU A 471 -7.84 28.86 16.16
C LEU A 471 -7.17 27.98 15.09
N VAL A 472 -7.97 27.37 14.22
CA VAL A 472 -7.49 26.56 13.09
C VAL A 472 -6.71 27.42 12.09
N ALA A 473 -7.15 28.66 11.83
CA ALA A 473 -6.43 29.58 10.96
C ALA A 473 -5.03 29.90 11.51
N THR A 474 -4.92 30.21 12.81
CA THR A 474 -3.63 30.44 13.47
C THR A 474 -2.73 29.20 13.41
N ALA A 475 -3.27 28.00 13.65
CA ALA A 475 -2.51 26.76 13.53
C ALA A 475 -1.95 26.53 12.10
N PHE A 476 -2.70 26.93 11.06
CA PHE A 476 -2.21 26.87 9.69
C PHE A 476 -1.12 27.90 9.37
N GLU A 477 -1.17 29.09 9.97
CA GLU A 477 -0.08 30.06 9.86
C GLU A 477 1.21 29.52 10.50
N GLU A 478 1.12 28.89 11.67
CA GLU A 478 2.27 28.24 12.33
C GLU A 478 2.81 27.06 11.51
N LEU A 479 1.94 26.22 10.94
CA LEU A 479 2.34 25.12 10.07
C LEU A 479 3.03 25.62 8.79
N SER A 480 2.55 26.73 8.21
CA SER A 480 3.17 27.34 7.03
C SER A 480 4.59 27.83 7.35
N ALA A 481 4.76 28.51 8.47
CA ALA A 481 6.07 28.95 8.94
C ALA A 481 7.02 27.75 9.17
N SER A 482 6.51 26.67 9.78
CA SER A 482 7.29 25.45 10.01
C SER A 482 7.71 24.76 8.70
N ALA A 483 6.83 24.69 7.70
CA ALA A 483 7.17 24.14 6.39
C ALA A 483 8.30 24.94 5.70
N ILE A 484 8.25 26.27 5.77
CA ILE A 484 9.32 27.15 5.26
C ILE A 484 10.64 26.90 5.99
N GLU A 485 10.62 26.71 7.31
CA GLU A 485 11.82 26.35 8.07
C GLU A 485 12.39 25.00 7.66
N VAL A 486 11.56 24.00 7.39
CA VAL A 486 11.99 22.68 6.90
C VAL A 486 12.69 22.79 5.55
N VAL A 487 12.16 23.58 4.60
CA VAL A 487 12.85 23.86 3.32
C VAL A 487 14.21 24.49 3.56
N SER A 488 14.29 25.49 4.45
CA SER A 488 15.56 26.13 4.81
C SER A 488 16.55 25.12 5.44
N HIS A 489 16.07 24.23 6.30
CA HIS A 489 16.88 23.20 6.95
C HIS A 489 17.40 22.17 5.95
N ALA A 490 16.56 21.72 5.02
CA ALA A 490 16.95 20.84 3.92
C ALA A 490 18.05 21.50 3.06
N GLY A 491 17.90 22.79 2.72
CA GLY A 491 18.91 23.55 1.99
C GLY A 491 20.26 23.63 2.71
N ARG A 492 20.26 23.86 4.04
CA ARG A 492 21.51 23.83 4.84
C ARG A 492 22.13 22.42 4.91
N ALA A 493 21.30 21.38 5.00
CA ALA A 493 21.76 20.00 4.99
C ALA A 493 22.38 19.61 3.64
N VAL A 494 21.82 20.08 2.52
CA VAL A 494 22.41 19.94 1.19
C VAL A 494 23.80 20.58 1.13
N ALA A 495 23.95 21.84 1.60
CA ALA A 495 25.24 22.52 1.61
C ALA A 495 26.29 21.77 2.47
N ALA A 496 25.90 21.27 3.65
CA ALA A 496 26.79 20.51 4.52
C ALA A 496 27.17 19.14 3.90
N ALA A 497 26.23 18.48 3.24
CA ALA A 497 26.48 17.22 2.54
C ALA A 497 27.43 17.43 1.35
N ASP A 498 27.25 18.48 0.55
CA ASP A 498 28.14 18.80 -0.56
C ASP A 498 29.57 19.13 -0.08
N GLU A 499 29.70 19.89 1.01
CA GLU A 499 31.00 20.15 1.66
C GLU A 499 31.65 18.84 2.13
N ALA A 500 30.90 17.95 2.80
CA ALA A 500 31.39 16.65 3.23
C ALA A 500 31.83 15.78 2.04
N GLY A 501 31.06 15.78 0.95
CA GLY A 501 31.40 15.10 -0.29
C GLY A 501 32.69 15.64 -0.92
N SER A 502 32.87 16.97 -0.92
CA SER A 502 34.11 17.60 -1.37
C SER A 502 35.31 17.19 -0.51
N LYS A 503 35.16 17.19 0.82
CA LYS A 503 36.22 16.75 1.74
C LYS A 503 36.54 15.27 1.63
N ALA A 504 35.55 14.42 1.37
CA ALA A 504 35.80 13.01 1.07
C ALA A 504 36.59 12.82 -0.24
N ARG A 505 36.27 13.59 -1.29
CA ARG A 505 37.03 13.58 -2.56
C ARG A 505 38.46 14.09 -2.39
N GLU A 506 38.65 15.18 -1.67
CA GLU A 506 40.00 15.69 -1.31
C GLU A 506 40.79 14.63 -0.53
N GLY A 507 40.17 14.00 0.49
CA GLY A 507 40.79 12.93 1.26
C GLY A 507 41.15 11.72 0.41
N ARG A 508 40.30 11.35 -0.55
CA ARG A 508 40.56 10.25 -1.49
C ARG A 508 41.79 10.53 -2.34
N GLN A 509 41.96 11.77 -2.82
CA GLN A 509 43.14 12.16 -3.57
C GLN A 509 44.42 12.01 -2.73
N VAL A 510 44.42 12.47 -1.47
CA VAL A 510 45.56 12.32 -0.55
C VAL A 510 45.92 10.85 -0.32
N VAL A 511 44.92 9.97 -0.22
CA VAL A 511 45.14 8.52 -0.05
C VAL A 511 45.71 7.89 -1.33
N ILE A 512 45.26 8.30 -2.52
CA ILE A 512 45.82 7.87 -3.81
C ILE A 512 47.29 8.29 -3.92
N ASP A 513 47.61 9.54 -3.57
CA ASP A 513 48.99 10.04 -3.59
C ASP A 513 49.88 9.25 -2.61
N SER A 514 49.32 8.88 -1.45
CA SER A 514 49.99 8.03 -0.45
C SER A 514 50.22 6.61 -0.97
N GLN A 515 49.28 6.05 -1.73
CA GLN A 515 49.44 4.75 -2.38
C GLN A 515 50.61 4.78 -3.38
N GLN A 516 50.70 5.86 -4.17
CA GLN A 516 51.78 6.03 -5.14
C GLN A 516 53.14 6.21 -4.45
N ALA A 517 53.21 7.00 -3.37
CA ALA A 517 54.42 7.12 -2.57
C ALA A 517 54.86 5.76 -1.98
N MET A 518 53.90 4.94 -1.54
CA MET A 518 54.18 3.59 -1.02
C MET A 518 54.70 2.64 -2.13
N ALA A 519 54.16 2.74 -3.34
CA ALA A 519 54.67 1.98 -4.49
C ALA A 519 56.13 2.33 -4.81
N VAL A 520 56.47 3.62 -4.80
CA VAL A 520 57.87 4.08 -4.97
C VAL A 520 58.78 3.59 -3.84
N LEU A 521 58.29 3.60 -2.59
CA LEU A 521 59.04 3.07 -1.45
C LEU A 521 59.33 1.57 -1.60
N MET A 522 58.32 0.77 -1.97
CA MET A 522 58.50 -0.66 -2.21
C MET A 522 59.51 -0.94 -3.31
N GLN A 523 59.46 -0.18 -4.41
CA GLN A 523 60.43 -0.28 -5.50
C GLN A 523 61.86 0.03 -5.01
N THR A 524 62.03 1.07 -4.21
CA THR A 524 63.33 1.47 -3.63
C THR A 524 63.89 0.38 -2.71
N ILE A 525 63.02 -0.28 -1.93
CA ILE A 525 63.40 -1.39 -1.04
C ILE A 525 63.82 -2.62 -1.85
N GLU A 526 63.09 -2.97 -2.90
CA GLU A 526 63.43 -4.07 -3.82
C GLU A 526 64.76 -3.83 -4.54
N GLU A 527 65.08 -2.58 -4.91
CA GLU A 527 66.38 -2.22 -5.49
C GLU A 527 67.52 -2.26 -4.46
N ALA A 528 67.25 -1.89 -3.20
CA ALA A 528 68.26 -1.87 -2.14
C ALA A 528 68.68 -3.27 -1.68
N LYS A 529 67.75 -4.22 -1.66
CA LYS A 529 67.97 -5.61 -1.24
C LYS A 529 69.16 -6.30 -1.94
N PRO A 530 69.25 -6.39 -3.28
CA PRO A 530 70.35 -7.07 -3.97
C PRO A 530 71.69 -6.37 -3.74
N MET A 531 71.72 -5.05 -3.50
CA MET A 531 72.96 -4.32 -3.21
C MET A 531 73.56 -4.75 -1.86
N VAL A 532 72.72 -4.92 -0.85
CA VAL A 532 73.16 -5.37 0.48
C VAL A 532 73.51 -6.86 0.48
N GLU A 533 72.75 -7.69 -0.25
CA GLU A 533 73.08 -9.11 -0.46
C GLU A 533 74.44 -9.27 -1.15
N ARG A 534 74.74 -8.43 -2.17
CA ARG A 534 76.04 -8.43 -2.83
C ARG A 534 77.17 -8.02 -1.88
N LEU A 535 76.97 -6.99 -1.05
CA LEU A 535 77.95 -6.57 -0.05
C LEU A 535 78.23 -7.69 0.98
N SER A 536 77.19 -8.40 1.42
CA SER A 536 77.33 -9.57 2.31
C SER A 536 78.15 -10.69 1.65
N ALA A 537 77.87 -10.99 0.37
CA ALA A 537 78.61 -11.98 -0.41
C ALA A 537 80.08 -11.58 -0.64
N GLU A 538 80.35 -10.32 -1.00
CA GLU A 538 81.70 -9.78 -1.17
C GLU A 538 82.49 -9.85 0.15
N SER A 539 81.85 -9.56 1.28
CA SER A 539 82.45 -9.68 2.61
C SER A 539 82.82 -11.12 2.97
N GLY A 540 81.97 -12.10 2.58
CA GLY A 540 82.28 -13.52 2.72
C GLY A 540 83.48 -13.96 1.87
N ASN A 541 83.60 -13.43 0.66
CA ASN A 541 84.77 -13.67 -0.20
C ASN A 541 86.05 -13.10 0.42
N ILE A 542 85.99 -11.90 1.01
CA ILE A 542 87.15 -11.32 1.72
C ILE A 542 87.55 -12.18 2.91
N SER A 543 86.59 -12.67 3.69
CA SER A 543 86.88 -13.58 4.82
C SER A 543 87.62 -14.85 4.36
N THR A 544 87.23 -15.40 3.21
CA THR A 544 87.90 -16.55 2.57
C THR A 544 89.34 -16.22 2.17
N ILE A 545 89.56 -15.07 1.53
CA ILE A 545 90.89 -14.59 1.14
C ILE A 545 91.79 -14.39 2.37
N LEU A 546 91.26 -13.82 3.45
CA LEU A 546 91.99 -13.65 4.71
C LEU A 546 92.39 -14.99 5.32
N GLY A 547 91.55 -16.03 5.19
CA GLY A 547 91.91 -17.40 5.55
C GLY A 547 93.15 -17.92 4.79
N VAL A 548 93.21 -17.67 3.48
CA VAL A 548 94.37 -18.04 2.65
C VAL A 548 95.61 -17.25 3.06
N ILE A 549 95.51 -15.93 3.26
CA ILE A 549 96.65 -15.08 3.66
C ILE A 549 97.17 -15.50 5.04
N GLN A 550 96.29 -15.84 5.98
CA GLN A 550 96.71 -16.37 7.28
C GLN A 550 97.49 -17.66 7.13
N SER A 551 97.01 -18.60 6.30
CA SER A 551 97.70 -19.86 6.02
C SER A 551 99.08 -19.61 5.39
N ILE A 552 99.20 -18.68 4.45
CA ILE A 552 100.49 -18.28 3.85
C ILE A 552 101.42 -17.65 4.89
N ALA A 553 100.92 -16.78 5.76
CA ALA A 553 101.70 -16.15 6.82
C ALA A 553 102.21 -17.20 7.83
N GLU A 554 101.38 -18.18 8.20
CA GLU A 554 101.76 -19.30 9.07
C GLU A 554 102.82 -20.20 8.42
N GLN A 555 102.65 -20.53 7.13
CA GLN A 555 103.64 -21.27 6.35
C GLN A 555 104.96 -20.50 6.22
N THR A 556 104.90 -19.19 5.98
CA THR A 556 106.07 -18.32 5.86
C THR A 556 106.80 -18.21 7.20
N ASN A 557 106.06 -18.11 8.31
CA ASN A 557 106.62 -18.11 9.66
C ASN A 557 107.32 -19.44 9.98
N LEU A 558 106.75 -20.58 9.58
CA LEU A 558 107.35 -21.91 9.71
C LEU A 558 108.61 -22.08 8.83
N LEU A 559 108.56 -21.61 7.57
CA LEU A 559 109.71 -21.61 6.65
C LEU A 559 110.86 -20.75 7.18
N ALA A 560 110.54 -19.55 7.67
CA ALA A 560 111.50 -18.63 8.26
C ALA A 560 112.11 -19.19 9.55
N LEU A 561 111.31 -19.86 10.39
CA LEU A 561 111.80 -20.57 11.57
C LEU A 561 112.79 -21.67 11.21
N ASN A 562 112.45 -22.50 10.21
CA ASN A 562 113.34 -23.56 9.73
C ASN A 562 114.64 -22.99 9.14
N ALA A 563 114.56 -21.88 8.40
CA ALA A 563 115.72 -21.18 7.86
C ALA A 563 116.60 -20.56 8.97
N ALA A 564 116.00 -19.98 10.01
CA ALA A 564 116.72 -19.43 11.16
C ALA A 564 117.45 -20.54 11.96
N ILE A 565 116.81 -21.71 12.13
CA ILE A 565 117.42 -22.89 12.76
C ILE A 565 118.64 -23.35 11.94
N GLU A 566 118.51 -23.48 10.62
CA GLU A 566 119.60 -23.96 9.76
C GLU A 566 120.73 -22.92 9.63
N ALA A 567 120.41 -21.62 9.64
CA ALA A 567 121.38 -20.53 9.69
C ALA A 567 122.17 -20.51 11.01
N ALA A 568 121.52 -20.78 12.15
CA ALA A 568 122.20 -20.96 13.44
C ALA A 568 123.12 -22.19 13.43
N ARG A 569 122.74 -23.24 12.69
CA ARG A 569 123.51 -24.49 12.51
C ARG A 569 124.79 -24.28 11.70
N ALA A 570 124.79 -23.33 10.76
CA ALA A 570 125.96 -22.96 9.94
C ALA A 570 126.98 -22.05 10.66
N GLY A 571 126.73 -21.68 11.93
CA GLY A 571 127.66 -20.91 12.76
C GLY A 571 127.94 -19.50 12.20
N GLU A 572 129.20 -19.05 12.24
CA GLU A 572 129.60 -17.71 11.78
C GLU A 572 129.28 -17.45 10.30
N GLN A 573 129.24 -18.48 9.45
CA GLN A 573 128.92 -18.35 8.01
C GLN A 573 127.42 -18.10 7.76
N GLY A 574 126.54 -18.50 8.69
CA GLY A 574 125.09 -18.36 8.59
C GLY A 574 124.53 -17.06 9.17
N ARG A 575 125.38 -16.22 9.79
CA ARG A 575 124.94 -15.08 10.60
C ARG A 575 124.11 -14.05 9.81
N GLY A 576 124.48 -13.78 8.56
CA GLY A 576 123.70 -12.90 7.67
C GLY A 576 122.33 -13.48 7.29
N PHE A 577 122.27 -14.80 7.06
CA PHE A 577 121.02 -15.50 6.76
C PHE A 577 120.09 -15.59 7.97
N ALA A 578 120.63 -15.76 9.19
CA ALA A 578 119.84 -15.81 10.42
C ALA A 578 119.09 -14.50 10.66
N VAL A 579 119.75 -13.35 10.45
CA VAL A 579 119.11 -12.02 10.58
C VAL A 579 117.97 -11.85 9.57
N VAL A 580 118.17 -12.26 8.32
CA VAL A 580 117.10 -12.21 7.31
C VAL A 580 115.95 -13.16 7.66
N ALA A 581 116.24 -14.37 8.14
CA ALA A 581 115.23 -15.33 8.54
C ALA A 581 114.39 -14.84 9.74
N ASP A 582 115.02 -14.23 10.75
CA ASP A 582 114.30 -13.61 11.87
C ASP A 582 113.46 -12.40 11.44
N GLU A 583 113.94 -11.58 10.49
CA GLU A 583 113.17 -10.47 9.92
C GLU A 583 111.95 -10.97 9.14
N VAL A 584 112.10 -12.02 8.32
CA VAL A 584 110.98 -12.67 7.62
C VAL A 584 110.00 -13.29 8.61
N ARG A 585 110.49 -13.89 9.70
CA ARG A 585 109.63 -14.44 10.77
C ARG A 585 108.83 -13.34 11.47
N ASN A 586 109.46 -12.22 11.80
CA ASN A 586 108.79 -11.06 12.38
C ASN A 586 107.74 -10.49 11.42
N LEU A 587 108.07 -10.36 10.14
CA LEU A 587 107.14 -9.89 9.11
C LEU A 587 105.94 -10.84 8.93
N ALA A 588 106.17 -12.15 8.97
CA ALA A 588 105.12 -13.16 8.92
C ALA A 588 104.20 -13.08 10.16
N GLY A 589 104.76 -12.91 11.36
CA GLY A 589 104.01 -12.71 12.60
C GLY A 589 103.17 -11.41 12.58
N ARG A 590 103.76 -10.30 12.09
CA ARG A 590 103.03 -9.04 11.87
C ARG A 590 101.90 -9.21 10.85
N THR A 591 102.13 -9.97 9.78
CA THR A 591 101.12 -10.26 8.75
C THR A 591 99.96 -11.05 9.36
N GLN A 592 100.25 -12.09 10.15
CA GLN A 592 99.22 -12.89 10.84
C GLN A 592 98.38 -12.03 11.80
N SER A 593 99.03 -11.18 12.60
CA SER A 593 98.34 -10.24 13.50
C SER A 593 97.43 -9.26 12.74
N SER A 594 97.89 -8.72 11.60
CA SER A 594 97.07 -7.83 10.77
C SER A 594 95.89 -8.56 10.15
N VAL A 595 96.05 -9.82 9.72
CA VAL A 595 94.96 -10.63 9.17
C VAL A 595 93.88 -10.89 10.22
N VAL A 596 94.26 -11.16 11.48
CA VAL A 596 93.29 -11.30 12.59
C VAL A 596 92.51 -10.01 12.81
N GLN A 597 93.19 -8.86 12.82
CA GLN A 597 92.52 -7.55 12.97
C GLN A 597 91.56 -7.25 11.80
N ILE A 598 91.96 -7.55 10.56
CA ILE A 598 91.08 -7.37 9.39
C ILE A 598 89.89 -8.34 9.47
N ARG A 599 90.08 -9.58 9.92
CA ARG A 599 88.98 -10.54 10.11
C ARG A 599 87.95 -10.02 11.11
N GLU A 600 88.37 -9.48 12.26
CA GLU A 600 87.44 -8.87 13.22
C GLU A 600 86.64 -7.70 12.61
N LEU A 601 87.25 -6.90 11.73
CA LEU A 601 86.55 -5.84 11.00
C LEU A 601 85.54 -6.40 9.99
N ILE A 602 85.88 -7.47 9.29
CA ILE A 602 84.99 -8.15 8.33
C ILE A 602 83.83 -8.84 9.05
N ASP A 603 84.06 -9.48 10.20
CA ASP A 603 83.00 -10.10 11.00
C ASP A 603 82.00 -9.05 11.51
N LYS A 604 82.50 -7.89 11.97
CA LYS A 604 81.64 -6.73 12.32
C LYS A 604 80.86 -6.21 11.12
N LEU A 605 81.50 -6.14 9.96
CA LEU A 605 80.86 -5.68 8.73
C LEU A 605 79.77 -6.66 8.27
N GLN A 606 80.02 -7.98 8.32
CA GLN A 606 79.03 -9.01 8.05
C GLN A 606 77.84 -8.94 9.01
N GLY A 607 78.09 -8.82 10.32
CA GLY A 607 77.03 -8.63 11.31
C GLY A 607 76.20 -7.36 11.07
N GLY A 608 76.87 -6.26 10.73
CA GLY A 608 76.22 -5.00 10.35
C GLY A 608 75.37 -5.14 9.08
N THR A 609 75.86 -5.81 8.04
CA THR A 609 75.10 -6.06 6.81
C THR A 609 73.90 -6.97 7.06
N GLY A 610 74.02 -7.98 7.94
CA GLY A 610 72.90 -8.83 8.32
C GLY A 610 71.76 -8.04 8.96
N ALA A 611 72.09 -7.16 9.92
CA ALA A 611 71.10 -6.27 10.53
C ALA A 611 70.42 -5.32 9.52
N VAL A 612 71.14 -4.88 8.48
CA VAL A 612 70.56 -4.07 7.40
C VAL A 612 69.60 -4.89 6.53
N VAL A 613 69.94 -6.14 6.20
CA VAL A 613 69.03 -7.04 5.44
C VAL A 613 67.74 -7.31 6.23
N ASP A 614 67.85 -7.55 7.54
CA ASP A 614 66.68 -7.76 8.40
C ASP A 614 65.79 -6.51 8.44
N ALA A 615 66.39 -5.32 8.57
CA ALA A 615 65.67 -4.05 8.55
C ALA A 615 64.98 -3.78 7.20
N ILE A 616 65.62 -4.11 6.08
CA ILE A 616 65.04 -4.02 4.72
C ILE A 616 63.84 -4.96 4.59
N THR A 617 63.99 -6.21 5.06
CA THR A 617 62.91 -7.21 5.01
C THR A 617 61.71 -6.80 5.87
N GLN A 618 61.97 -6.30 7.08
CA GLN A 618 60.91 -5.76 7.95
C GLN A 618 60.23 -4.54 7.33
N SER A 619 60.99 -3.62 6.72
CA SER A 619 60.45 -2.45 6.03
C SER A 619 59.58 -2.83 4.84
N HIS A 620 59.95 -3.86 4.08
CA HIS A 620 59.15 -4.41 2.99
C HIS A 620 57.80 -4.93 3.50
N THR A 621 57.78 -5.74 4.56
CA THR A 621 56.54 -6.26 5.16
C THR A 621 55.66 -5.12 5.69
N GLN A 622 56.24 -4.13 6.37
CA GLN A 622 55.51 -3.00 6.91
C GLN A 622 54.91 -2.11 5.80
N ALA A 623 55.65 -1.87 4.72
CA ALA A 623 55.13 -1.17 3.54
C ALA A 623 53.95 -1.92 2.90
N GLY A 624 54.03 -3.25 2.82
CA GLY A 624 52.94 -4.11 2.36
C GLY A 624 51.66 -3.98 3.20
N HIS A 625 51.77 -3.99 4.54
CA HIS A 625 50.63 -3.76 5.43
C HIS A 625 50.04 -2.36 5.26
N THR A 626 50.90 -1.35 5.10
CA THR A 626 50.44 0.04 4.95
C THR A 626 49.68 0.22 3.64
N ARG A 627 50.12 -0.43 2.54
CA ARG A 627 49.38 -0.46 1.27
C ARG A 627 47.96 -1.02 1.44
N GLN A 628 47.82 -2.14 2.14
CA GLN A 628 46.49 -2.75 2.38
C GLN A 628 45.57 -1.80 3.17
N GLN A 629 46.12 -1.07 4.14
CA GLN A 629 45.38 -0.11 4.96
C GLN A 629 44.97 1.15 4.18
N VAL A 630 45.82 1.59 3.24
CA VAL A 630 45.51 2.64 2.26
C VAL A 630 44.37 2.20 1.34
N GLU A 631 44.39 0.96 0.84
CA GLU A 631 43.30 0.41 -0.01
C GLU A 631 41.95 0.39 0.72
N ALA A 632 41.93 -0.08 1.97
CA ALA A 632 40.71 -0.05 2.81
C ALA A 632 40.21 1.38 3.08
N SER A 633 41.12 2.37 3.13
CA SER A 633 40.77 3.78 3.32
C SER A 633 40.10 4.37 2.07
N VAL A 634 40.55 3.96 0.86
CA VAL A 634 39.89 4.34 -0.40
C VAL A 634 38.46 3.82 -0.44
N GLU A 635 38.25 2.53 -0.13
CA GLU A 635 36.91 1.92 -0.09
C GLU A 635 35.99 2.65 0.90
N THR A 636 36.51 3.02 2.08
CA THR A 636 35.74 3.76 3.09
C THR A 636 35.32 5.15 2.58
N LEU A 637 36.22 5.85 1.90
CA LEU A 637 35.92 7.17 1.33
C LEU A 637 34.91 7.10 0.17
N GLU A 638 34.94 6.04 -0.62
CA GLU A 638 33.93 5.79 -1.65
C GLU A 638 32.54 5.54 -1.03
N ARG A 639 32.48 4.72 0.03
CA ARG A 639 31.23 4.51 0.80
C ARG A 639 30.70 5.80 1.41
N ILE A 640 31.58 6.69 1.91
CA ILE A 640 31.18 8.03 2.38
C ILE A 640 30.61 8.85 1.23
N GLY A 641 31.21 8.80 0.03
CA GLY A 641 30.69 9.46 -1.16
C GLY A 641 29.25 9.04 -1.50
N THR A 642 28.99 7.73 -1.55
CA THR A 642 27.64 7.19 -1.79
C THR A 642 26.64 7.59 -0.70
N ALA A 643 27.07 7.60 0.57
CA ALA A 643 26.22 8.04 1.67
C ALA A 643 25.85 9.53 1.57
N VAL A 644 26.80 10.38 1.16
CA VAL A 644 26.56 11.80 0.91
C VAL A 644 25.57 12.00 -0.24
N GLU A 645 25.71 11.27 -1.35
CA GLU A 645 24.77 11.32 -2.47
C GLU A 645 23.34 10.94 -2.03
N THR A 646 23.21 9.94 -1.18
CA THR A 646 21.92 9.54 -0.60
C THR A 646 21.33 10.68 0.26
N ILE A 647 22.15 11.34 1.08
CA ILE A 647 21.71 12.49 1.90
C ILE A 647 21.24 13.66 1.03
N LEU A 648 21.92 13.92 -0.10
CA LEU A 648 21.51 14.95 -1.05
C LEU A 648 20.12 14.64 -1.63
N GLN A 649 19.90 13.41 -2.11
CA GLN A 649 18.61 12.97 -2.64
C GLN A 649 17.49 13.03 -1.58
N MET A 650 17.77 12.62 -0.34
CA MET A 650 16.80 12.70 0.75
C MET A 650 16.40 14.14 1.04
N ASN A 651 17.34 15.08 1.08
CA ASN A 651 17.02 16.48 1.35
C ASN A 651 16.25 17.15 0.19
N GLU A 652 16.51 16.76 -1.06
CA GLU A 652 15.70 17.20 -2.20
C GLU A 652 14.24 16.74 -2.05
N GLN A 653 14.02 15.48 -1.66
CA GLN A 653 12.67 14.97 -1.37
C GLN A 653 12.01 15.68 -0.18
N ILE A 654 12.76 15.98 0.88
CA ILE A 654 12.25 16.73 2.04
C ILE A 654 11.84 18.15 1.63
N ALA A 655 12.64 18.83 0.81
CA ALA A 655 12.32 20.16 0.31
C ALA A 655 11.03 20.14 -0.52
N HIS A 656 10.90 19.19 -1.46
CA HIS A 656 9.67 19.04 -2.25
C HIS A 656 8.44 18.68 -1.41
N ALA A 657 8.58 17.82 -0.41
CA ALA A 657 7.48 17.49 0.49
C ALA A 657 7.01 18.72 1.29
N ALA A 658 7.95 19.57 1.74
CA ALA A 658 7.63 20.79 2.46
C ALA A 658 7.01 21.88 1.54
N GLU A 659 7.44 21.97 0.28
CA GLU A 659 6.79 22.80 -0.74
C GLU A 659 5.33 22.35 -0.96
N GLN A 660 5.09 21.05 -1.14
CA GLN A 660 3.74 20.50 -1.27
C GLN A 660 2.88 20.75 -0.02
N GLN A 661 3.45 20.64 1.18
CA GLN A 661 2.73 21.01 2.40
C GLN A 661 2.28 22.47 2.38
N THR A 662 3.12 23.38 1.90
CA THR A 662 2.80 24.80 1.78
C THR A 662 1.62 25.04 0.82
N ASP A 663 1.60 24.33 -0.31
CA ASP A 663 0.48 24.41 -1.27
C ASP A 663 -0.84 23.89 -0.67
N VAL A 664 -0.77 22.77 0.06
CA VAL A 664 -1.94 22.21 0.76
C VAL A 664 -2.44 23.18 1.83
N ILE A 665 -1.54 23.79 2.61
CA ILE A 665 -1.90 24.79 3.62
C ILE A 665 -2.58 26.00 2.97
N HIS A 666 -2.10 26.47 1.81
CA HIS A 666 -2.77 27.54 1.06
C HIS A 666 -4.21 27.18 0.66
N SER A 667 -4.44 25.94 0.20
CA SER A 667 -5.79 25.44 -0.12
C SER A 667 -6.67 25.36 1.14
N LEU A 668 -6.13 24.87 2.25
CA LEU A 668 -6.84 24.79 3.52
C LEU A 668 -7.23 26.17 4.06
N ASN A 669 -6.37 27.18 3.88
CA ASN A 669 -6.69 28.55 4.29
C ASN A 669 -7.88 29.13 3.49
N GLY A 670 -8.01 28.76 2.22
CA GLY A 670 -9.19 29.05 1.41
C GLY A 670 -10.46 28.38 1.97
N ASN A 671 -10.36 27.13 2.39
CA ASN A 671 -11.48 26.40 3.01
C ASN A 671 -11.90 27.01 4.35
N VAL A 672 -10.94 27.41 5.20
CA VAL A 672 -11.20 28.11 6.47
C VAL A 672 -11.94 29.43 6.21
N THR A 673 -11.51 30.19 5.21
CA THR A 673 -12.20 31.43 4.80
C THR A 673 -13.64 31.14 4.39
N ASN A 674 -13.87 30.11 3.58
CA ASN A 674 -15.23 29.72 3.17
C ASN A 674 -16.10 29.27 4.36
N ILE A 675 -15.56 28.49 5.30
CA ILE A 675 -16.28 28.07 6.52
C ILE A 675 -16.66 29.30 7.36
N ARG A 676 -15.75 30.27 7.49
CA ARG A 676 -16.02 31.53 8.20
C ARG A 676 -17.17 32.29 7.54
N ASP A 677 -17.16 32.42 6.22
CA ASP A 677 -18.19 33.15 5.47
C ASP A 677 -19.56 32.46 5.56
N VAL A 678 -19.59 31.13 5.45
CA VAL A 678 -20.81 30.33 5.64
C VAL A 678 -21.33 30.47 7.08
N SER A 679 -20.45 30.42 8.08
CA SER A 679 -20.83 30.58 9.49
C SER A 679 -21.42 31.97 9.75
N HIS A 680 -20.87 33.02 9.12
CA HIS A 680 -21.46 34.36 9.16
C HIS A 680 -22.85 34.40 8.52
N SER A 681 -23.04 33.77 7.37
CA SER A 681 -24.35 33.69 6.70
C SER A 681 -25.39 32.98 7.57
N ILE A 682 -25.04 31.83 8.14
CA ILE A 682 -25.94 31.07 9.04
C ILE A 682 -26.27 31.89 10.29
N ASN A 683 -25.30 32.60 10.85
CA ASN A 683 -25.52 33.47 12.00
C ASN A 683 -26.53 34.59 11.66
N GLN A 684 -26.47 35.15 10.45
CA GLN A 684 -27.42 36.16 9.97
C GLN A 684 -28.82 35.56 9.71
N GLU A 685 -28.90 34.38 9.09
CA GLU A 685 -30.16 33.65 8.88
C GLU A 685 -30.83 33.26 10.20
N ALA A 686 -30.04 32.83 11.20
CA ALA A 686 -30.52 32.55 12.54
C ALA A 686 -31.09 33.82 13.21
N SER A 687 -30.41 34.96 13.06
CA SER A 687 -30.94 36.25 13.55
C SER A 687 -32.30 36.57 12.92
N THR A 688 -32.42 36.42 11.60
CA THR A 688 -33.68 36.65 10.87
C THR A 688 -34.77 35.66 11.31
N SER A 689 -34.45 34.38 11.49
CA SER A 689 -35.40 33.37 11.98
C SER A 689 -35.91 33.68 13.39
N ALA A 690 -35.04 34.19 14.27
CA ALA A 690 -35.46 34.61 15.61
C ALA A 690 -36.45 35.79 15.56
N GLU A 691 -36.24 36.72 14.64
CA GLU A 691 -37.14 37.87 14.41
C GLU A 691 -38.50 37.42 13.85
N VAL A 692 -38.50 36.58 12.80
CA VAL A 692 -39.72 35.99 12.24
C VAL A 692 -40.49 35.18 13.28
N GLY A 693 -39.78 34.42 14.13
CA GLY A 693 -40.39 33.69 15.25
C GLY A 693 -41.10 34.62 16.25
N ARG A 694 -40.50 35.78 16.58
CA ARG A 694 -41.14 36.80 17.43
C ARG A 694 -42.35 37.45 16.75
N GLU A 695 -42.28 37.73 15.46
CA GLU A 695 -43.42 38.27 14.71
C GLU A 695 -44.59 37.29 14.67
N MET A 696 -44.32 36.01 14.39
CA MET A 696 -45.33 34.95 14.43
C MET A 696 -45.95 34.79 15.82
N PHE A 697 -45.13 34.85 16.88
CA PHE A 697 -45.63 34.84 18.25
C PHE A 697 -46.60 36.02 18.50
N THR A 698 -46.24 37.22 18.06
CA THR A 698 -47.06 38.43 18.21
C THR A 698 -48.36 38.33 17.40
N LEU A 699 -48.30 37.77 16.19
CA LEU A 699 -49.47 37.55 15.34
C LEU A 699 -50.41 36.50 15.95
N ALA A 700 -49.86 35.41 16.48
CA ALA A 700 -50.61 34.37 17.17
C ALA A 700 -51.29 34.94 18.43
N ASP A 701 -50.61 35.81 19.20
CA ASP A 701 -51.18 36.48 20.36
C ASP A 701 -52.34 37.42 19.97
N LYS A 702 -52.18 38.16 18.87
CA LYS A 702 -53.26 39.00 18.32
C LYS A 702 -54.45 38.19 17.83
N GLN A 703 -54.22 37.05 17.18
CA GLN A 703 -55.29 36.14 16.76
C GLN A 703 -55.99 35.51 17.97
N GLN A 704 -55.25 35.12 19.01
CA GLN A 704 -55.81 34.63 20.26
C GLN A 704 -56.71 35.70 20.92
N ALA A 705 -56.26 36.96 20.94
CA ALA A 705 -57.06 38.08 21.47
C ALA A 705 -58.33 38.35 20.66
N LEU A 706 -58.27 38.23 19.32
CA LEU A 706 -59.43 38.33 18.44
C LEU A 706 -60.42 37.18 18.67
N MET A 707 -59.93 35.95 18.86
CA MET A 707 -60.77 34.80 19.19
C MET A 707 -61.43 34.94 20.56
N GLY A 708 -60.73 35.56 21.53
CA GLY A 708 -61.27 35.88 22.86
C GLY A 708 -62.42 36.90 22.87
N GLN A 709 -62.73 37.56 21.75
CA GLN A 709 -63.92 38.43 21.60
C GLN A 709 -65.21 37.61 21.43
N PHE A 710 -65.10 36.34 21.03
CA PHE A 710 -66.24 35.46 20.90
C PHE A 710 -66.43 34.68 22.20
N LYS A 711 -67.65 34.71 22.73
CA LYS A 711 -68.01 33.88 23.87
C LYS A 711 -68.48 32.52 23.35
N VAL A 712 -67.57 31.55 23.43
CA VAL A 712 -67.72 30.19 22.89
C VAL A 712 -68.15 29.23 23.99
#